data_AF-A0A8T2C621-F1
#
_entry.id   AF-A0A8T2C621-F1
#
_cell.length_a   1.000
_cell.length_b   1.000
_cell.length_c   1.000
_cell.angle_alpha   90.00
_cell.angle_beta   90.00
_cell.angle_gamma   90.00
#
_symmetry.space_group_name_H-M   'P 1'
#
loop_
_entity.id
_entity.type
_entity.pdbx_description
1 polymer ?
#
loop_
_entity_poly.entity_id
_entity_poly.type
_entity_poly.pdbx_seq_one_letter_code
_entity_poly.pdbx_strand_id
1 'polypeptide(L)'
;MESSSIKEGKLYKDAKDHITKGNYIKALKILEDLSRIHKEDQNAWHIRLKQGQVFLKLSQETESSDMEFTYLLGSVGCYSEDDRLSPYCAKSLHILANKLGSLMYYKRCLTKAKLALTVTFEDITDSAIRQKRLNETNKAMLKVIKDAESKIASPETLVASTMKQISQPKVLESEKSSEPREDVIKRMRSFWAGLDVKVKREFMTVSIPKLKSHVERVWYRDGRDVLENILASARKDMIWTFWMCCSKKFSSAEECKNHLKEVHAAELKPCIIKERVQRIGKDWARKISVGSWEPVDVVAAVEMIKNQLADVKLFASKCKNGWSREWPLAADEERGKLLKKIKFLLVSLWDHKTLSCSVRDWVMHFPAKHLEKLEVSAQSLVDSRLVETPQSICFLECHELNQILDFLNNVKCKRNDGTDLVCRAVDSFLDRTRVKEKIDFDPQFSFLLLDRRLLKSNNAPCDDEGTINVFDPIVHYAKAHAQGDDIISWLTNNNSVDKTFPKPVREYNLDIWVAVLRAVQFTCRNLETKYENRVLLLGYGAALTILESICMREDERRSNLQEDQWIRYACLLCDRCEEIVPENSLAARIYLCAVRDVFERALLPTFDVPDLEDCLNQIREQKSLSDDKVLESIGLLILVVTHKVLLIDSKILLIDNSRITLLNNLARLSVFDNRTYLLQLMKPFLLNEIMNMEHKAKADAVAADLALEEEKSKKKNDKTSKQRASTSKSSPLDQTVEHKPPVNLELTTVEEDSMEPENALASESGPLEISSKTQTQEEATKDDPDMLNMPGEDSLSAHLESTLGGAAVRYNSALDMTLKALLNIKVLKEDLKKNTQQFQQVPSALQNLFTSLVSEVIKNEGVYSRLLSDLLTSLEEVISESSDAAKVVVAILEFWCCWKNPEGESLVTRLFTLAENERMSCRKCRWITNYPEQSSYVIVMAADSIRKLKCTFESIKFVDILKVIRMEYQKSCDIKTGGCGESNFVHHFISRCPPVFTIVLEWEKSETEKEISETTKALDWEIDISRLYVGLEPNTNYQLVSMVGCGEEEEHICLAYENNRWVNLGRESLAGEDVGSWKSVVCFFGEMQVNLRRESLAGEDVGNWKSVVSFFGERKIRPEILFYEAV
;
A
#
# COMPACT_ATOMS: atom_id res chain seq x y z
N MET A 1 31.89 6.00 41.03
CA MET A 1 30.72 5.31 41.62
C MET A 1 30.51 4.00 40.86
N GLU A 2 29.93 3.01 41.52
CA GLU A 2 30.22 1.59 41.25
C GLU A 2 29.73 1.09 39.87
N SER A 3 30.60 0.34 39.20
CA SER A 3 30.24 -0.47 38.04
C SER A 3 29.48 -1.73 38.49
N SER A 4 28.27 -1.57 39.02
CA SER A 4 27.36 -2.70 39.15
C SER A 4 27.09 -3.25 37.75
N SER A 5 27.24 -4.56 37.53
CA SER A 5 26.86 -5.17 36.25
C SER A 5 25.43 -4.77 35.90
N ILE A 6 25.13 -4.43 34.64
CA ILE A 6 23.75 -4.10 34.20
C ILE A 6 22.75 -5.18 34.65
N LYS A 7 23.19 -6.45 34.73
CA LYS A 7 22.40 -7.59 35.21
C LYS A 7 22.06 -7.54 36.71
N GLU A 8 22.93 -6.93 37.50
CA GLU A 8 22.87 -6.88 38.95
C GLU A 8 22.09 -5.65 39.44
N GLY A 9 22.08 -4.58 38.64
CA GLY A 9 21.31 -3.37 38.88
C GLY A 9 19.82 -3.64 39.13
N LYS A 10 19.28 -3.01 40.18
CA LYS A 10 17.89 -3.20 40.65
C LYS A 10 16.86 -3.01 39.53
N LEU A 11 16.96 -1.93 38.77
CA LEU A 11 16.03 -1.61 37.67
C LEU A 11 15.98 -2.69 36.57
N TYR A 12 17.09 -3.34 36.24
CA TYR A 12 17.10 -4.40 35.22
C TYR A 12 16.44 -5.69 35.75
N LYS A 13 16.59 -5.98 37.05
CA LYS A 13 15.85 -7.05 37.73
C LYS A 13 14.34 -6.74 37.77
N ASP A 14 13.97 -5.52 38.17
CA ASP A 14 12.58 -5.05 38.20
C ASP A 14 11.92 -5.15 36.79
N ALA A 15 12.64 -4.78 35.73
CA ALA A 15 12.19 -4.94 34.35
C ALA A 15 11.97 -6.41 33.97
N LYS A 16 12.90 -7.31 34.33
CA LYS A 16 12.76 -8.75 34.10
C LYS A 16 11.55 -9.34 34.85
N ASP A 17 11.29 -8.88 36.06
CA ASP A 17 10.15 -9.30 36.87
C ASP A 17 8.82 -8.78 36.29
N HIS A 18 8.81 -7.58 35.68
CA HIS A 18 7.65 -7.13 34.91
C HIS A 18 7.41 -7.98 33.65
N ILE A 19 8.46 -8.42 32.93
CA ILE A 19 8.33 -9.32 31.77
C ILE A 19 7.71 -10.67 32.16
N THR A 20 8.15 -11.26 33.28
CA THR A 20 7.61 -12.55 33.76
C THR A 20 6.17 -12.44 34.25
N LYS A 21 5.74 -11.26 34.73
CA LYS A 21 4.37 -10.94 35.13
C LYS A 21 3.49 -10.41 33.98
N GLY A 22 3.91 -10.51 32.72
CA GLY A 22 3.15 -9.99 31.56
C GLY A 22 3.01 -8.45 31.49
N ASN A 23 3.71 -7.70 32.34
CA ASN A 23 3.61 -6.24 32.44
C ASN A 23 4.54 -5.55 31.41
N TYR A 24 4.34 -5.84 30.12
CA TYR A 24 5.27 -5.49 29.04
C TYR A 24 5.54 -3.99 28.88
N ILE A 25 4.50 -3.15 28.99
CA ILE A 25 4.63 -1.68 28.93
C ILE A 25 5.57 -1.16 30.04
N LYS A 26 5.40 -1.63 31.28
CA LYS A 26 6.26 -1.22 32.42
C LYS A 26 7.70 -1.69 32.23
N ALA A 27 7.89 -2.90 31.69
CA ALA A 27 9.22 -3.39 31.35
C ALA A 27 9.88 -2.54 30.25
N LEU A 28 9.16 -2.19 29.17
CA LEU A 28 9.67 -1.35 28.09
C LEU A 28 10.06 0.04 28.59
N LYS A 29 9.27 0.65 29.48
CA LYS A 29 9.57 1.94 30.11
C LYS A 29 10.93 1.92 30.81
N ILE A 30 11.13 0.94 31.71
CA ILE A 30 12.39 0.78 32.46
C ILE A 30 13.56 0.46 31.52
N LEU A 31 13.36 -0.42 30.53
CA LEU A 31 14.40 -0.79 29.56
C LEU A 31 14.78 0.37 28.62
N GLU A 32 13.86 1.27 28.30
CA GLU A 32 14.17 2.45 27.49
C GLU A 32 14.95 3.49 28.29
N ASP A 33 14.56 3.74 29.55
CA ASP A 33 15.30 4.64 30.43
C ASP A 33 16.73 4.10 30.70
N LEU A 34 16.89 2.78 30.92
CA LEU A 34 18.20 2.11 30.99
C LEU A 34 18.99 2.21 29.66
N SER A 35 18.33 2.06 28.51
CA SER A 35 18.97 2.20 27.19
C SER A 35 19.57 3.59 26.95
N ARG A 36 18.97 4.62 27.56
CA ARG A 36 19.45 6.01 27.43
C ARG A 36 20.65 6.29 28.34
N ILE A 37 20.71 5.66 29.50
CA ILE A 37 21.84 5.77 30.46
C ILE A 37 23.05 4.98 29.95
N HIS A 38 22.85 3.74 29.50
CA HIS A 38 23.92 2.80 29.12
C HIS A 38 24.17 2.74 27.61
N LYS A 39 23.95 3.83 26.86
CA LYS A 39 24.00 3.84 25.39
C LYS A 39 25.36 3.39 24.81
N GLU A 40 26.45 3.63 25.53
CA GLU A 40 27.83 3.32 25.12
C GLU A 40 28.44 2.15 25.94
N ASP A 41 27.65 1.48 26.77
CA ASP A 41 28.09 0.37 27.61
C ASP A 41 28.22 -0.92 26.79
N GLN A 42 29.36 -1.61 26.91
CA GLN A 42 29.62 -2.89 26.24
C GLN A 42 28.58 -3.98 26.58
N ASN A 43 27.84 -3.83 27.70
CA ASN A 43 26.78 -4.72 28.17
C ASN A 43 25.36 -4.29 27.76
N ALA A 44 25.18 -3.19 27.01
CA ALA A 44 23.87 -2.69 26.57
C ALA A 44 23.06 -3.72 25.76
N TRP A 45 23.73 -4.69 25.13
CA TRP A 45 23.11 -5.80 24.42
C TRP A 45 22.13 -6.63 25.27
N HIS A 46 22.30 -6.67 26.61
CA HIS A 46 21.33 -7.30 27.52
C HIS A 46 19.98 -6.57 27.55
N ILE A 47 20.01 -5.24 27.50
CA ILE A 47 18.81 -4.40 27.45
C ILE A 47 18.11 -4.63 26.11
N ARG A 48 18.87 -4.66 25.01
CA ARG A 48 18.34 -4.96 23.66
C ARG A 48 17.75 -6.36 23.55
N LEU A 49 18.40 -7.37 24.13
CA LEU A 49 17.88 -8.73 24.22
C LEU A 49 16.49 -8.75 24.88
N LYS A 50 16.32 -8.01 25.98
CA LYS A 50 15.06 -7.92 26.72
C LYS A 50 13.99 -7.15 25.97
N GLN A 51 14.32 -6.00 25.36
CA GLN A 51 13.37 -5.25 24.52
C GLN A 51 12.85 -6.11 23.35
N GLY A 52 13.74 -6.80 22.64
CA GLY A 52 13.34 -7.72 21.57
C GLY A 52 12.48 -8.89 22.06
N GLN A 53 12.76 -9.43 23.25
CA GLN A 53 11.94 -10.49 23.87
C GLN A 53 10.53 -10.00 24.22
N VAL A 54 10.38 -8.74 24.66
CA VAL A 54 9.07 -8.13 24.88
C VAL A 54 8.31 -7.98 23.57
N PHE A 55 8.94 -7.48 22.51
CA PHE A 55 8.28 -7.36 21.22
C PHE A 55 7.88 -8.72 20.61
N LEU A 56 8.70 -9.75 20.76
CA LEU A 56 8.30 -11.11 20.37
C LEU A 56 7.08 -11.61 21.18
N LYS A 57 6.94 -11.22 22.45
CA LYS A 57 5.76 -11.55 23.26
C LYS A 57 4.52 -10.78 22.84
N LEU A 58 4.62 -9.46 22.66
CA LEU A 58 3.54 -8.63 22.14
C LEU A 58 3.05 -9.10 20.75
N SER A 59 3.96 -9.55 19.88
CA SER A 59 3.60 -10.15 18.58
C SER A 59 2.82 -11.47 18.71
N GLN A 60 2.96 -12.20 19.82
CA GLN A 60 2.23 -13.46 20.06
C GLN A 60 0.85 -13.23 20.72
N GLU A 61 0.63 -12.05 21.30
CA GLU A 61 -0.58 -11.70 22.06
C GLU A 61 -1.53 -10.79 21.27
N THR A 62 -1.09 -10.21 20.16
CA THR A 62 -1.92 -9.33 19.33
C THR A 62 -2.63 -10.11 18.21
N GLU A 63 -3.93 -9.85 18.06
CA GLU A 63 -4.77 -10.44 17.00
C GLU A 63 -4.62 -9.70 15.65
N SER A 64 -4.09 -8.47 15.66
CA SER A 64 -3.89 -7.69 14.44
C SER A 64 -2.58 -8.06 13.76
N SER A 65 -2.65 -8.58 12.54
CA SER A 65 -1.50 -8.88 11.68
C SER A 65 -0.55 -7.69 11.51
N ASP A 66 -1.08 -6.49 11.33
CA ASP A 66 -0.28 -5.28 11.10
C ASP A 66 0.47 -4.87 12.40
N MET A 67 -0.16 -5.05 13.57
CA MET A 67 0.48 -4.88 14.88
C MET A 67 1.53 -5.95 15.15
N GLU A 68 1.22 -7.21 14.86
CA GLU A 68 2.15 -8.35 14.95
C GLU A 68 3.42 -8.06 14.13
N PHE A 69 3.24 -7.65 12.87
CA PHE A 69 4.34 -7.25 11.99
C PHE A 69 5.16 -6.10 12.58
N THR A 70 4.49 -5.07 13.12
CA THR A 70 5.15 -3.90 13.72
C THR A 70 6.01 -4.29 14.92
N TYR A 71 5.51 -5.13 15.82
CA TYR A 71 6.32 -5.65 16.93
C TYR A 71 7.46 -6.57 16.45
N LEU A 72 7.22 -7.46 15.48
CA LEU A 72 8.28 -8.30 14.90
C LEU A 72 9.40 -7.45 14.26
N LEU A 73 9.07 -6.35 13.58
CA LEU A 73 10.04 -5.41 13.05
C LEU A 73 10.78 -4.65 14.16
N GLY A 74 10.08 -4.28 15.24
CA GLY A 74 10.66 -3.73 16.46
C GLY A 74 11.69 -4.67 17.11
N SER A 75 11.40 -5.98 17.15
CA SER A 75 12.32 -6.99 17.70
C SER A 75 13.57 -7.14 16.84
N VAL A 76 13.44 -7.16 15.51
CA VAL A 76 14.58 -7.07 14.57
C VAL A 76 15.39 -5.79 14.80
N GLY A 77 14.72 -4.65 15.01
CA GLY A 77 15.38 -3.38 15.29
C GLY A 77 16.24 -3.40 16.56
N CYS A 78 15.80 -4.11 17.61
CA CYS A 78 16.59 -4.40 18.80
C CYS A 78 17.76 -5.36 18.55
N TYR A 79 17.53 -6.50 17.88
CA TYR A 79 18.54 -7.55 17.71
C TYR A 79 19.60 -7.25 16.64
N SER A 80 19.39 -6.22 15.81
CA SER A 80 20.30 -5.85 14.72
C SER A 80 21.41 -4.87 15.13
N GLU A 81 21.44 -4.42 16.39
CA GLU A 81 22.48 -3.50 16.89
C GLU A 81 23.77 -4.21 17.33
N ASP A 82 23.71 -5.49 17.70
CA ASP A 82 24.83 -6.22 18.26
C ASP A 82 24.94 -7.61 17.62
N ASP A 83 26.12 -7.96 17.13
CA ASP A 83 26.31 -9.23 16.43
C ASP A 83 26.17 -10.46 17.33
N ARG A 84 26.32 -10.32 18.66
CA ARG A 84 26.00 -11.38 19.64
C ARG A 84 24.52 -11.74 19.64
N LEU A 85 23.65 -10.85 19.13
CA LEU A 85 22.21 -11.07 18.98
C LEU A 85 21.82 -11.63 17.59
N SER A 86 22.80 -11.89 16.71
CA SER A 86 22.57 -12.46 15.38
C SER A 86 21.65 -13.69 15.34
N PRO A 87 21.68 -14.67 16.28
CA PRO A 87 20.76 -15.80 16.25
C PRO A 87 19.27 -15.41 16.46
N TYR A 88 19.01 -14.36 17.25
CA TYR A 88 17.67 -13.82 17.48
C TYR A 88 17.23 -12.92 16.32
N CYS A 89 18.17 -12.13 15.79
CA CYS A 89 17.97 -11.31 14.61
C CYS A 89 17.59 -12.16 13.39
N ALA A 90 18.34 -13.25 13.13
CA ALA A 90 18.09 -14.18 12.03
C ALA A 90 16.70 -14.84 12.12
N LYS A 91 16.28 -15.33 13.29
CA LYS A 91 14.93 -15.89 13.50
C LYS A 91 13.83 -14.86 13.26
N SER A 92 14.00 -13.64 13.77
CA SER A 92 12.99 -12.60 13.65
C SER A 92 12.88 -12.11 12.20
N LEU A 93 14.02 -11.98 11.50
CA LEU A 93 14.08 -11.72 10.05
C LEU A 93 13.46 -12.86 9.22
N HIS A 94 13.59 -14.12 9.65
CA HIS A 94 12.98 -15.28 8.98
C HIS A 94 11.45 -15.23 9.06
N ILE A 95 10.90 -14.91 10.23
CA ILE A 95 9.45 -14.77 10.42
C ILE A 95 8.90 -13.61 9.56
N LEU A 96 9.58 -12.45 9.56
CA LEU A 96 9.21 -11.32 8.69
C LEU A 96 9.29 -11.68 7.19
N ALA A 97 10.34 -12.41 6.77
CA ALA A 97 10.49 -12.86 5.39
C ALA A 97 9.35 -13.78 4.96
N ASN A 98 8.97 -14.73 5.81
CA ASN A 98 7.87 -15.67 5.55
C ASN A 98 6.50 -14.97 5.48
N LYS A 99 6.27 -13.91 6.27
CA LYS A 99 5.02 -13.12 6.22
C LYS A 99 4.92 -12.26 4.96
N LEU A 100 6.00 -11.61 4.55
CA LEU A 100 6.01 -10.68 3.41
C LEU A 100 6.38 -11.29 2.04
N GLY A 101 6.83 -12.55 2.00
CA GLY A 101 7.50 -13.11 0.82
C GLY A 101 8.80 -12.37 0.44
N SER A 102 9.36 -11.55 1.33
CA SER A 102 10.37 -10.56 0.96
C SER A 102 11.76 -11.16 0.85
N LEU A 103 12.24 -11.28 -0.40
CA LEU A 103 13.62 -11.65 -0.74
C LEU A 103 14.68 -10.79 -0.01
N MET A 104 14.35 -9.54 0.31
CA MET A 104 15.22 -8.63 1.06
C MET A 104 15.42 -9.08 2.51
N TYR A 105 14.36 -9.56 3.16
CA TYR A 105 14.45 -10.14 4.50
C TYR A 105 15.10 -11.53 4.47
N TYR A 106 14.83 -12.40 3.50
CA TYR A 106 15.55 -13.69 3.36
C TYR A 106 17.06 -13.50 3.20
N LYS A 107 17.52 -12.59 2.32
CA LYS A 107 18.95 -12.31 2.13
C LYS A 107 19.63 -11.81 3.41
N ARG A 108 18.94 -10.99 4.21
CA ARG A 108 19.44 -10.49 5.51
C ARG A 108 19.41 -11.54 6.61
N CYS A 109 18.36 -12.35 6.64
CA CYS A 109 18.25 -13.52 7.49
C CYS A 109 19.45 -14.45 7.26
N LEU A 110 19.78 -14.74 5.99
CA LEU A 110 20.94 -15.55 5.61
C LEU A 110 22.26 -14.97 6.13
N THR A 111 22.51 -13.67 5.96
CA THR A 111 23.73 -13.01 6.49
C THR A 111 23.83 -13.13 8.01
N LYS A 112 22.77 -12.80 8.76
CA LYS A 112 22.79 -12.89 10.23
C LYS A 112 22.77 -14.34 10.73
N ALA A 113 22.21 -15.29 9.99
CA ALA A 113 22.25 -16.71 10.34
C ALA A 113 23.65 -17.32 10.13
N LYS A 114 24.39 -16.89 9.10
CA LYS A 114 25.79 -17.28 8.90
C LYS A 114 26.69 -16.69 9.99
N LEU A 115 26.51 -15.41 10.33
CA LEU A 115 27.20 -14.76 11.45
C LEU A 115 26.86 -15.39 12.81
N ALA A 116 25.62 -15.85 13.00
CA ALA A 116 25.20 -16.56 14.20
C ALA A 116 25.94 -17.89 14.44
N LEU A 117 26.56 -18.50 13.41
CA LEU A 117 27.38 -19.71 13.56
C LEU A 117 28.80 -19.42 14.05
N THR A 118 29.30 -18.19 13.91
CA THR A 118 30.64 -17.80 14.34
C THR A 118 30.66 -17.13 15.72
N VAL A 119 29.49 -16.77 16.26
CA VAL A 119 29.34 -16.12 17.58
C VAL A 119 29.46 -17.13 18.72
N THR A 120 30.40 -16.89 19.64
CA THR A 120 30.53 -17.64 20.89
C THR A 120 29.83 -16.89 22.03
N PHE A 121 28.91 -17.54 22.73
CA PHE A 121 28.29 -16.97 23.95
C PHE A 121 29.23 -17.15 25.13
N GLU A 122 29.80 -16.08 25.68
CA GLU A 122 30.67 -16.12 26.87
C GLU A 122 29.91 -16.32 28.20
N ASP A 123 28.60 -16.18 28.16
CA ASP A 123 27.76 -15.81 29.31
C ASP A 123 27.28 -16.98 30.19
N ILE A 124 27.92 -18.15 30.10
CA ILE A 124 27.57 -19.37 30.84
C ILE A 124 28.85 -20.02 31.38
N THR A 125 28.96 -20.10 32.72
CA THR A 125 30.09 -20.70 33.43
C THR A 125 30.16 -22.23 33.31
N ASP A 126 29.03 -22.89 33.09
CA ASP A 126 28.96 -24.33 32.83
C ASP A 126 29.25 -24.65 31.35
N SER A 127 30.40 -25.28 31.11
CA SER A 127 30.89 -25.71 29.79
C SER A 127 29.91 -26.64 29.05
N ALA A 128 29.27 -27.58 29.74
CA ALA A 128 28.40 -28.57 29.12
C ALA A 128 27.05 -27.96 28.70
N ILE A 129 26.48 -27.10 29.55
CA ILE A 129 25.24 -26.36 29.23
C ILE A 129 25.50 -25.37 28.08
N ARG A 130 26.65 -24.70 28.09
CA ARG A 130 27.11 -23.80 27.02
C ARG A 130 27.19 -24.55 25.68
N GLN A 131 27.87 -25.69 25.64
CA GLN A 131 28.02 -26.49 24.41
C GLN A 131 26.68 -27.04 23.90
N LYS A 132 25.80 -27.52 24.79
CA LYS A 132 24.46 -28.01 24.41
C LYS A 132 23.62 -26.91 23.75
N ARG A 133 23.56 -25.73 24.37
CA ARG A 133 22.81 -24.58 23.83
C ARG A 133 23.41 -24.08 22.50
N LEU A 134 24.73 -24.10 22.35
CA LEU A 134 25.41 -23.75 21.09
C LEU A 134 25.03 -24.74 19.98
N ASN A 135 25.08 -26.05 20.24
CA ASN A 135 24.69 -27.08 19.27
C ASN A 135 23.21 -26.96 18.85
N GLU A 136 22.30 -26.72 19.79
CA GLU A 136 20.87 -26.46 19.52
C GLU A 136 20.66 -25.19 18.67
N THR A 137 21.40 -24.12 18.98
CA THR A 137 21.35 -22.86 18.23
C THR A 137 21.87 -23.03 16.81
N ASN A 138 23.02 -23.70 16.64
CA ASN A 138 23.62 -23.97 15.33
C ASN A 138 22.70 -24.86 14.48
N LYS A 139 22.09 -25.90 15.06
CA LYS A 139 21.08 -26.74 14.36
C LYS A 139 19.88 -25.91 13.90
N ALA A 140 19.41 -24.96 14.72
CA ALA A 140 18.34 -24.04 14.33
C ALA A 140 18.78 -23.06 13.22
N MET A 141 19.99 -22.49 13.30
CA MET A 141 20.54 -21.61 12.25
C MET A 141 20.72 -22.33 10.92
N LEU A 142 21.23 -23.57 10.92
CA LEU A 142 21.36 -24.36 9.69
C LEU A 142 20.01 -24.65 9.03
N LYS A 143 18.93 -24.86 9.81
CA LYS A 143 17.57 -24.98 9.26
C LYS A 143 17.11 -23.66 8.61
N VAL A 144 17.33 -22.54 9.29
CA VAL A 144 16.99 -21.19 8.78
C VAL A 144 17.78 -20.84 7.51
N ILE A 145 19.08 -21.17 7.47
CA ILE A 145 19.94 -21.01 6.28
C ILE A 145 19.39 -21.83 5.11
N LYS A 146 19.12 -23.12 5.30
CA LYS A 146 18.61 -23.99 4.24
C LYS A 146 17.26 -23.51 3.69
N ASP A 147 16.37 -23.07 4.56
CA ASP A 147 15.06 -22.54 4.18
C ASP A 147 15.19 -21.22 3.41
N ALA A 148 15.96 -20.25 3.94
CA ALA A 148 16.21 -18.97 3.28
C ALA A 148 16.93 -19.13 1.93
N GLU A 149 17.90 -20.04 1.81
CA GLU A 149 18.55 -20.36 0.53
C GLU A 149 17.55 -20.96 -0.46
N SER A 150 16.65 -21.85 -0.03
CA SER A 150 15.60 -22.39 -0.91
C SER A 150 14.61 -21.32 -1.39
N LYS A 151 14.22 -20.38 -0.51
CA LYS A 151 13.32 -19.26 -0.83
C LYS A 151 14.00 -18.11 -1.60
N ILE A 152 15.33 -18.09 -1.66
CA ILE A 152 16.09 -17.22 -2.56
C ILE A 152 16.22 -17.83 -3.95
N ALA A 153 16.17 -19.17 -4.07
CA ALA A 153 16.34 -19.91 -5.32
C ALA A 153 15.03 -20.21 -6.07
N SER A 154 13.85 -20.08 -5.44
CA SER A 154 12.55 -20.31 -6.06
C SER A 154 12.15 -19.18 -7.05
N PRO A 155 11.79 -19.48 -8.32
CA PRO A 155 11.30 -18.48 -9.28
C PRO A 155 10.01 -17.78 -8.83
N GLU A 156 9.16 -18.49 -8.08
CA GLU A 156 7.91 -18.01 -7.45
C GLU A 156 8.08 -16.66 -6.71
N THR A 157 9.28 -16.38 -6.20
CA THR A 157 9.61 -15.18 -5.42
C THR A 157 9.69 -13.89 -6.25
N LEU A 158 9.59 -13.98 -7.59
CA LEU A 158 9.37 -12.83 -8.48
C LEU A 158 7.88 -12.49 -8.65
N VAL A 159 6.98 -13.47 -8.51
CA VAL A 159 5.52 -13.33 -8.69
C VAL A 159 4.81 -13.07 -7.36
N ALA A 160 5.37 -13.51 -6.24
CA ALA A 160 4.84 -13.30 -4.89
C ALA A 160 4.95 -11.84 -4.37
N SER A 161 4.31 -10.91 -5.07
CA SER A 161 3.98 -9.56 -4.56
C SER A 161 2.48 -9.35 -4.31
N THR A 162 1.62 -10.28 -4.74
CA THR A 162 0.23 -10.37 -4.30
C THR A 162 0.17 -10.88 -2.86
N MET A 163 -0.56 -10.18 -1.99
CA MET A 163 -0.59 -10.46 -0.56
C MET A 163 -1.17 -11.85 -0.27
N LYS A 164 -0.48 -12.65 0.56
CA LYS A 164 -1.15 -13.76 1.27
C LYS A 164 -2.24 -13.16 2.15
N GLN A 165 -3.50 -13.49 1.88
CA GLN A 165 -4.60 -13.17 2.78
C GLN A 165 -4.28 -13.73 4.17
N ILE A 166 -4.17 -12.82 5.15
CA ILE A 166 -4.34 -13.19 6.55
C ILE A 166 -5.82 -13.04 6.83
N SER A 167 -6.44 -14.18 7.13
CA SER A 167 -7.87 -14.34 7.38
C SER A 167 -8.45 -13.21 8.22
N GLN A 168 -9.59 -12.67 7.79
CA GLN A 168 -10.38 -11.71 8.57
C GLN A 168 -10.58 -12.22 10.01
N PRO A 169 -10.47 -11.36 11.03
CA PRO A 169 -10.86 -11.74 12.39
C PRO A 169 -12.36 -12.03 12.39
N LYS A 170 -12.74 -13.21 12.89
CA LYS A 170 -14.14 -13.48 13.21
C LYS A 170 -14.62 -12.39 14.16
N VAL A 171 -15.69 -11.69 13.79
CA VAL A 171 -16.51 -10.97 14.78
C VAL A 171 -17.15 -12.04 15.66
N LEU A 172 -16.53 -12.31 16.81
CA LEU A 172 -17.11 -13.08 17.89
C LEU A 172 -17.08 -12.23 19.15
N GLU A 173 -18.21 -12.25 19.85
CA GLU A 173 -18.56 -11.37 20.96
C GLU A 173 -17.47 -11.36 22.05
N SER A 174 -17.14 -10.16 22.53
CA SER A 174 -16.14 -9.99 23.59
C SER A 174 -16.55 -10.71 24.87
N GLU A 175 -15.61 -11.42 25.49
CA GLU A 175 -15.86 -12.06 26.78
C GLU A 175 -16.20 -11.02 27.85
N LYS A 176 -17.48 -11.05 28.26
CA LYS A 176 -18.11 -10.43 29.44
C LYS A 176 -17.17 -9.68 30.39
N SER A 177 -16.80 -8.47 30.02
CA SER A 177 -16.60 -7.41 31.01
C SER A 177 -17.97 -7.00 31.57
N SER A 178 -18.02 -6.47 32.79
CA SER A 178 -19.28 -6.16 33.46
C SER A 178 -19.95 -4.91 32.88
N GLU A 179 -20.65 -5.04 31.77
CA GLU A 179 -21.49 -4.00 31.19
C GLU A 179 -22.61 -3.58 32.16
N PRO A 180 -23.04 -2.30 32.15
CA PRO A 180 -24.33 -1.96 32.72
C PRO A 180 -25.38 -2.72 31.90
N ARG A 181 -26.12 -3.62 32.57
CA ARG A 181 -27.16 -4.45 31.94
C ARG A 181 -28.01 -3.60 30.98
N GLU A 182 -28.34 -4.16 29.82
CA GLU A 182 -28.99 -3.44 28.71
C GLU A 182 -30.33 -2.76 29.10
N ASP A 183 -30.98 -3.25 30.17
CA ASP A 183 -32.14 -2.63 30.78
C ASP A 183 -31.85 -1.26 31.43
N VAL A 184 -30.63 -1.03 31.95
CA VAL A 184 -30.15 0.27 32.43
C VAL A 184 -30.05 1.26 31.28
N ILE A 185 -29.41 0.88 30.16
CA ILE A 185 -29.23 1.76 28.99
C ILE A 185 -30.60 2.15 28.41
N LYS A 186 -31.52 1.18 28.29
CA LYS A 186 -32.89 1.43 27.81
C LYS A 186 -33.69 2.35 28.76
N ARG A 187 -33.53 2.21 30.09
CA ARG A 187 -34.09 3.14 31.08
C ARG A 187 -33.52 4.55 30.92
N MET A 188 -32.21 4.69 30.80
CA MET A 188 -31.54 5.99 30.65
C MET A 188 -31.96 6.73 29.37
N ARG A 189 -32.07 6.03 28.24
CA ARG A 189 -32.64 6.62 26.99
C ARG A 189 -34.07 7.13 27.20
N SER A 190 -34.90 6.34 27.89
CA SER A 190 -36.29 6.70 28.18
C SER A 190 -36.39 7.92 29.11
N PHE A 191 -35.56 7.98 30.15
CA PHE A 191 -35.46 9.13 31.05
C PHE A 191 -34.97 10.38 30.32
N TRP A 192 -33.90 10.26 29.52
CA TRP A 192 -33.36 11.36 28.71
C TRP A 192 -34.38 11.92 27.72
N ALA A 193 -35.16 11.06 27.05
CA ALA A 193 -36.21 11.49 26.13
C ALA A 193 -37.21 12.44 26.82
N GLY A 194 -37.63 12.12 28.06
CA GLY A 194 -38.57 12.91 28.87
C GLY A 194 -38.02 14.19 29.52
N LEU A 195 -36.73 14.47 29.44
CA LEU A 195 -36.16 15.72 29.98
C LEU A 195 -36.46 16.93 29.09
N ASP A 196 -36.75 18.06 29.73
CA ASP A 196 -36.90 19.35 29.05
C ASP A 196 -35.61 19.82 28.35
N VAL A 197 -35.77 20.59 27.27
CA VAL A 197 -34.67 21.14 26.47
C VAL A 197 -33.72 22.01 27.30
N LYS A 198 -34.22 22.75 28.29
CA LYS A 198 -33.36 23.55 29.19
C LYS A 198 -32.46 22.65 30.03
N VAL A 199 -33.02 21.60 30.64
CA VAL A 199 -32.27 20.64 31.47
C VAL A 199 -31.23 19.89 30.63
N LYS A 200 -31.59 19.48 29.40
CA LYS A 200 -30.65 18.85 28.45
C LYS A 200 -29.48 19.77 28.09
N ARG A 201 -29.71 21.08 27.94
CA ARG A 201 -28.66 22.07 27.66
C ARG A 201 -27.79 22.37 28.89
N GLU A 202 -28.39 22.47 30.08
CA GLU A 202 -27.65 22.63 31.34
C GLU A 202 -26.74 21.43 31.62
N PHE A 203 -27.18 20.19 31.31
CA PHE A 203 -26.36 18.98 31.43
C PHE A 203 -25.10 18.97 30.54
N MET A 204 -25.08 19.76 29.46
CA MET A 204 -23.89 19.93 28.61
C MET A 204 -22.80 20.82 29.25
N THR A 205 -23.10 21.47 30.38
CA THR A 205 -22.18 22.35 31.11
C THR A 205 -21.62 21.66 32.35
N VAL A 206 -20.35 21.23 32.29
CA VAL A 206 -19.72 20.45 33.35
C VAL A 206 -18.95 21.35 34.29
N SER A 207 -19.48 21.55 35.50
CA SER A 207 -18.83 22.36 36.55
C SER A 207 -17.50 21.75 37.00
N ILE A 208 -16.41 22.48 36.80
CA ILE A 208 -15.05 22.04 37.15
C ILE A 208 -14.89 21.75 38.65
N PRO A 209 -15.40 22.59 39.59
CA PRO A 209 -15.39 22.27 41.02
C PRO A 209 -16.09 20.96 41.38
N LYS A 210 -17.25 20.65 40.75
CA LYS A 210 -17.96 19.39 40.96
C LYS A 210 -17.16 18.20 40.43
N LEU A 211 -16.62 18.32 39.22
CA LEU A 211 -15.77 17.28 38.60
C LEU A 211 -14.53 16.98 39.46
N LYS A 212 -13.83 18.01 39.96
CA LYS A 212 -12.70 17.84 40.89
C LYS A 212 -13.08 17.09 42.17
N SER A 213 -14.22 17.42 42.78
CA SER A 213 -14.70 16.73 44.00
C SER A 213 -15.09 15.28 43.74
N HIS A 214 -15.66 14.98 42.57
CA HIS A 214 -15.96 13.61 42.16
C HIS A 214 -14.67 12.81 41.92
N VAL A 215 -13.71 13.38 41.17
CA VAL A 215 -12.43 12.72 40.87
C VAL A 215 -11.63 12.44 42.15
N GLU A 216 -11.57 13.35 43.11
CA GLU A 216 -10.93 13.07 44.41
C GLU A 216 -11.62 11.93 45.18
N ARG A 217 -12.95 11.84 45.11
CA ARG A 217 -13.72 10.79 45.81
C ARG A 217 -13.48 9.40 45.21
N VAL A 218 -13.29 9.31 43.89
CA VAL A 218 -13.13 8.04 43.16
C VAL A 218 -11.65 7.64 43.02
N TRP A 219 -10.76 8.61 42.83
CA TRP A 219 -9.36 8.41 42.44
C TRP A 219 -8.35 9.05 43.40
N TYR A 220 -8.80 9.48 44.58
CA TYR A 220 -7.97 10.11 45.62
C TYR A 220 -7.25 11.39 45.13
N ARG A 221 -6.26 11.85 45.90
CA ARG A 221 -5.54 13.10 45.66
C ARG A 221 -4.79 13.10 44.32
N ASP A 222 -4.15 11.99 43.98
CA ASP A 222 -3.40 11.82 42.72
C ASP A 222 -4.27 12.12 41.49
N GLY A 223 -5.55 11.70 41.52
CA GLY A 223 -6.50 12.01 40.46
C GLY A 223 -6.88 13.49 40.35
N ARG A 224 -7.05 14.16 41.50
CA ARG A 224 -7.26 15.61 41.54
C ARG A 224 -6.06 16.34 40.95
N ASP A 225 -4.85 16.01 41.40
CA ASP A 225 -3.63 16.71 41.02
C ASP A 225 -3.34 16.57 39.51
N VAL A 226 -3.60 15.40 38.92
CA VAL A 226 -3.50 15.20 37.45
C VAL A 226 -4.54 16.04 36.69
N LEU A 227 -5.80 16.06 37.13
CA LEU A 227 -6.84 16.88 36.51
C LEU A 227 -6.52 18.38 36.60
N GLU A 228 -5.97 18.84 37.73
CA GLU A 228 -5.57 20.24 37.90
C GLU A 228 -4.42 20.63 36.98
N ASN A 229 -3.41 19.77 36.80
CA ASN A 229 -2.34 20.00 35.85
C ASN A 229 -2.82 20.07 34.39
N ILE A 230 -3.77 19.19 34.01
CA ILE A 230 -4.38 19.20 32.67
C ILE A 230 -5.14 20.51 32.42
N LEU A 231 -6.01 20.91 33.36
CA LEU A 231 -6.80 22.14 33.25
C LEU A 231 -5.91 23.40 33.27
N ALA A 232 -4.81 23.40 34.05
CA ALA A 232 -3.84 24.49 34.07
C ALA A 232 -3.08 24.61 32.73
N SER A 233 -2.66 23.50 32.12
CA SER A 233 -2.04 23.51 30.78
C SER A 233 -3.04 23.95 29.71
N ALA A 234 -4.28 23.46 29.75
CA ALA A 234 -5.34 23.85 28.83
C ALA A 234 -5.62 25.37 28.89
N ARG A 235 -5.74 25.94 30.09
CA ARG A 235 -5.93 27.39 30.29
C ARG A 235 -4.74 28.24 29.86
N LYS A 236 -3.51 27.71 29.95
CA LYS A 236 -2.29 28.42 29.57
C LYS A 236 -2.04 28.39 28.07
N ASP A 237 -2.18 27.21 27.47
CA ASP A 237 -1.71 26.94 26.11
C ASP A 237 -2.84 27.02 25.07
N MET A 238 -4.11 27.04 25.49
CA MET A 238 -5.32 27.10 24.65
C MET A 238 -5.43 25.99 23.58
N ILE A 239 -4.72 24.88 23.80
CA ILE A 239 -4.74 23.68 22.97
C ILE A 239 -4.81 22.42 23.84
N TRP A 240 -5.57 21.43 23.39
CA TRP A 240 -5.64 20.11 24.01
C TRP A 240 -4.54 19.17 23.50
N THR A 241 -4.19 19.30 22.22
CA THR A 241 -3.25 18.44 21.51
C THR A 241 -1.87 19.07 21.42
N PHE A 242 -0.83 18.30 21.71
CA PHE A 242 0.56 18.70 21.56
C PHE A 242 1.45 17.46 21.38
N TRP A 243 2.71 17.66 20.97
CA TRP A 243 3.65 16.55 20.85
C TRP A 243 4.46 16.37 22.13
N MET A 244 4.66 15.13 22.59
CA MET A 244 5.50 14.83 23.75
C MET A 244 6.49 13.71 23.47
N CYS A 245 7.76 13.95 23.81
CA CYS A 245 8.81 12.92 23.79
C CYS A 245 9.85 13.21 24.87
N CYS A 246 10.41 12.17 25.51
CA CYS A 246 11.40 12.31 26.59
C CYS A 246 11.01 13.28 27.73
N SER A 247 9.72 13.37 28.06
CA SER A 247 9.16 14.34 29.01
C SER A 247 9.33 15.82 28.62
N LYS A 248 9.64 16.11 27.35
CA LYS A 248 9.58 17.45 26.74
C LYS A 248 8.29 17.59 25.92
N LYS A 249 7.67 18.77 25.99
CA LYS A 249 6.50 19.18 25.18
C LYS A 249 6.98 20.01 23.98
N PHE A 250 6.40 19.77 22.80
CA PHE A 250 6.68 20.47 21.55
C PHE A 250 5.39 21.06 20.98
N SER A 251 5.50 22.22 20.36
CA SER A 251 4.37 22.95 19.78
C SER A 251 3.95 22.40 18.41
N SER A 252 4.89 21.80 17.67
CA SER A 252 4.66 21.28 16.33
C SER A 252 5.25 19.90 16.10
N ALA A 253 4.71 19.21 15.09
CA ALA A 253 5.22 17.92 14.63
C ALA A 253 6.68 17.99 14.14
N GLU A 254 7.15 19.12 13.58
CA GLU A 254 8.52 19.21 13.05
C GLU A 254 9.55 19.47 14.16
N GLU A 255 9.22 20.25 15.20
CA GLU A 255 10.01 20.32 16.43
C GLU A 255 10.18 18.93 17.06
N CYS A 256 9.08 18.17 17.16
CA CYS A 256 9.11 16.80 17.65
C CYS A 256 9.99 15.90 16.78
N LYS A 257 9.86 15.97 15.45
CA LYS A 257 10.73 15.22 14.52
C LYS A 257 12.20 15.59 14.67
N ASN A 258 12.56 16.85 14.87
CA ASN A 258 13.95 17.27 15.09
C ASN A 258 14.50 16.71 16.40
N HIS A 259 13.72 16.75 17.48
CA HIS A 259 14.08 16.08 18.72
C HIS A 259 14.27 14.55 18.57
N LEU A 260 13.39 13.88 17.81
CA LEU A 260 13.50 12.45 17.51
C LEU A 260 14.77 12.13 16.71
N LYS A 261 15.08 12.93 15.68
CA LYS A 261 16.31 12.85 14.87
C LYS A 261 17.55 12.88 15.77
N GLU A 262 17.69 13.94 16.57
CA GLU A 262 18.86 14.21 17.42
C GLU A 262 18.98 13.23 18.61
N VAL A 263 17.94 13.12 19.44
CA VAL A 263 18.05 12.44 20.76
C VAL A 263 17.90 10.94 20.64
N HIS A 264 17.08 10.45 19.70
CA HIS A 264 16.82 9.02 19.53
C HIS A 264 17.60 8.37 18.38
N ALA A 265 18.54 9.09 17.75
CA ALA A 265 19.27 8.63 16.57
C ALA A 265 18.31 8.18 15.43
N ALA A 266 17.24 8.94 15.21
CA ALA A 266 16.35 8.77 14.06
C ALA A 266 16.87 9.50 12.79
N GLU A 267 18.12 9.98 12.84
CA GLU A 267 18.86 10.60 11.75
C GLU A 267 20.15 9.82 11.43
N LEU A 268 20.66 10.03 10.21
CA LEU A 268 21.95 9.56 9.74
C LEU A 268 23.10 10.27 10.45
N LYS A 269 24.23 9.59 10.69
CA LYS A 269 25.42 10.22 11.27
C LYS A 269 25.97 11.38 10.40
N PRO A 270 26.51 12.44 11.02
CA PRO A 270 26.96 13.64 10.30
C PRO A 270 27.99 13.43 9.18
N CYS A 271 28.87 12.44 9.28
CA CYS A 271 29.90 12.18 8.27
C CYS A 271 29.33 11.90 6.86
N ILE A 272 28.08 11.42 6.78
CA ILE A 272 27.41 11.05 5.53
C ILE A 272 26.68 12.25 4.88
N ILE A 273 26.51 13.38 5.61
CA ILE A 273 25.71 14.52 5.15
C ILE A 273 26.28 15.17 3.88
N LYS A 274 27.61 15.22 3.72
CA LYS A 274 28.26 15.80 2.52
C LYS A 274 28.04 14.97 1.24
N GLU A 275 27.76 13.68 1.37
CA GLU A 275 27.61 12.74 0.25
C GLU A 275 26.14 12.37 -0.02
N ARG A 276 25.20 13.08 0.60
CA ARG A 276 23.78 12.74 0.56
C ARG A 276 23.25 12.74 -0.88
N VAL A 277 22.83 11.57 -1.35
CA VAL A 277 22.08 11.42 -2.62
C VAL A 277 20.93 12.42 -2.66
N GLN A 278 20.99 13.31 -3.66
CA GLN A 278 20.03 14.38 -3.81
C GLN A 278 18.78 13.89 -4.56
N ARG A 279 17.63 14.38 -4.10
CA ARG A 279 16.33 14.18 -4.74
C ARG A 279 16.13 15.24 -5.82
N ILE A 280 15.46 14.85 -6.90
CA ILE A 280 15.16 15.73 -8.01
C ILE A 280 14.15 16.81 -7.60
N GLY A 281 14.49 18.07 -7.89
CA GLY A 281 13.63 19.24 -7.66
C GLY A 281 12.46 19.36 -8.65
N LYS A 282 11.48 20.21 -8.30
CA LYS A 282 10.26 20.44 -9.10
C LYS A 282 10.56 20.97 -10.53
N ASP A 283 11.69 21.62 -10.74
CA ASP A 283 12.04 22.22 -12.04
C ASP A 283 12.30 21.17 -13.11
N TRP A 284 13.04 20.11 -12.77
CA TRP A 284 13.31 19.03 -13.71
C TRP A 284 12.09 18.12 -13.92
N ALA A 285 11.22 17.99 -12.90
CA ALA A 285 9.92 17.33 -13.06
C ALA A 285 9.05 17.99 -14.14
N ARG A 286 9.06 19.33 -14.20
CA ARG A 286 8.42 20.11 -15.28
C ARG A 286 9.07 19.82 -16.63
N LYS A 287 10.40 19.68 -16.69
CA LYS A 287 11.11 19.29 -17.93
C LYS A 287 10.73 17.89 -18.42
N ILE A 288 10.59 16.87 -17.56
CA ILE A 288 10.12 15.55 -18.01
C ILE A 288 8.69 15.65 -18.56
N SER A 289 7.79 16.22 -17.76
CA SER A 289 6.35 16.17 -18.01
C SER A 289 5.97 16.96 -19.26
N VAL A 290 6.56 18.14 -19.46
CA VAL A 290 6.21 19.11 -20.50
C VAL A 290 7.23 19.13 -21.63
N GLY A 291 6.75 18.91 -22.86
CA GLY A 291 7.54 18.91 -24.10
C GLY A 291 7.13 17.74 -24.99
N SER A 292 7.40 17.86 -26.30
CA SER A 292 7.32 16.71 -27.20
C SER A 292 8.50 15.76 -26.95
N TRP A 293 8.22 14.46 -27.05
CA TRP A 293 9.19 13.37 -26.95
C TRP A 293 9.09 12.60 -28.27
N GLU A 294 9.62 13.22 -29.32
CA GLU A 294 9.50 12.82 -30.72
C GLU A 294 10.91 12.55 -31.26
N PRO A 295 11.12 11.52 -32.09
CA PRO A 295 12.44 11.21 -32.63
C PRO A 295 13.00 12.40 -33.42
N VAL A 296 14.25 12.76 -33.15
CA VAL A 296 14.95 13.79 -33.92
C VAL A 296 15.69 13.12 -35.08
N ASP A 297 15.65 13.72 -36.27
CA ASP A 297 16.55 13.36 -37.37
C ASP A 297 17.96 13.79 -36.97
N VAL A 298 18.77 12.81 -36.55
CA VAL A 298 20.10 13.04 -35.98
C VAL A 298 21.05 13.63 -37.04
N VAL A 299 20.93 13.22 -38.30
CA VAL A 299 21.80 13.69 -39.38
C VAL A 299 21.48 15.15 -39.70
N ALA A 300 20.21 15.47 -39.92
CA ALA A 300 19.77 16.84 -40.18
C ALA A 300 20.04 17.76 -38.98
N ALA A 301 19.86 17.28 -37.74
CA ALA A 301 20.12 18.07 -36.55
C ALA A 301 21.62 18.31 -36.29
N VAL A 302 22.49 17.32 -36.54
CA VAL A 302 23.94 17.50 -36.46
C VAL A 302 24.44 18.47 -37.52
N GLU A 303 23.92 18.38 -38.75
CA GLU A 303 24.26 19.34 -39.82
C GLU A 303 23.79 20.76 -39.46
N MET A 304 22.58 20.92 -38.92
CA MET A 304 22.07 22.20 -38.44
C MET A 304 22.92 22.77 -37.28
N ILE A 305 23.41 21.93 -36.35
CA ILE A 305 24.31 22.36 -35.28
C ILE A 305 25.68 22.80 -35.84
N LYS A 306 26.25 22.07 -36.82
CA LYS A 306 27.54 22.40 -37.43
C LYS A 306 27.47 23.67 -38.30
N ASN A 307 26.39 23.86 -39.06
CA ASN A 307 26.28 24.91 -40.09
C ASN A 307 25.45 26.13 -39.68
N GLN A 308 24.51 26.02 -38.73
CA GLN A 308 23.51 27.04 -38.38
C GLN A 308 23.42 27.30 -36.87
N LEU A 309 24.55 27.19 -36.14
CA LEU A 309 24.60 27.30 -34.67
C LEU A 309 23.99 28.60 -34.10
N ALA A 310 24.01 29.70 -34.87
CA ALA A 310 23.40 30.97 -34.45
C ALA A 310 21.87 30.88 -34.34
N ASP A 311 21.22 30.18 -35.28
CA ASP A 311 19.77 29.98 -35.31
C ASP A 311 19.35 28.97 -34.23
N VAL A 312 20.16 27.91 -34.03
CA VAL A 312 19.99 26.94 -32.93
C VAL A 312 20.04 27.64 -31.57
N LYS A 313 21.03 28.52 -31.34
CA LYS A 313 21.08 29.38 -30.14
C LYS A 313 19.82 30.23 -29.99
N LEU A 314 19.36 30.83 -31.09
CA LEU A 314 18.23 31.74 -31.09
C LEU A 314 16.92 31.03 -30.70
N PHE A 315 16.61 29.84 -31.22
CA PHE A 315 15.41 29.10 -30.79
C PHE A 315 15.59 28.42 -29.43
N ALA A 316 16.76 27.87 -29.11
CA ALA A 316 17.03 27.27 -27.80
C ALA A 316 16.90 28.30 -26.67
N SER A 317 17.26 29.57 -26.92
CA SER A 317 17.11 30.67 -25.97
C SER A 317 15.65 30.96 -25.60
N LYS A 318 14.72 30.90 -26.57
CA LYS A 318 13.27 31.16 -26.41
C LYS A 318 12.56 30.08 -25.57
N CYS A 319 13.12 28.87 -25.52
CA CYS A 319 12.47 27.71 -24.93
C CYS A 319 12.61 27.69 -23.40
N LYS A 320 11.58 28.16 -22.67
CA LYS A 320 11.55 28.22 -21.19
C LYS A 320 11.85 26.89 -20.47
N ASN A 321 11.57 25.75 -21.11
CA ASN A 321 11.84 24.42 -20.55
C ASN A 321 13.14 23.78 -21.06
N GLY A 322 13.84 24.41 -22.01
CA GLY A 322 15.06 23.86 -22.64
C GLY A 322 14.81 22.87 -23.78
N TRP A 323 13.62 22.87 -24.42
CA TRP A 323 13.32 22.05 -25.59
C TRP A 323 12.49 22.81 -26.62
N SER A 324 12.80 22.63 -27.91
CA SER A 324 12.17 23.32 -29.05
C SER A 324 11.43 22.35 -29.96
N ARG A 325 10.39 22.84 -30.65
CA ARG A 325 9.73 22.14 -31.77
C ARG A 325 10.39 22.43 -33.13
N GLU A 326 11.40 23.29 -33.16
CA GLU A 326 12.16 23.67 -34.37
C GLU A 326 13.28 22.65 -34.69
N TRP A 327 13.47 21.60 -33.88
CA TRP A 327 14.35 20.48 -34.22
C TRP A 327 13.74 19.63 -35.35
N PRO A 328 14.55 19.13 -36.32
CA PRO A 328 14.03 18.28 -37.39
C PRO A 328 13.60 16.93 -36.82
N LEU A 329 12.39 16.50 -37.15
CA LEU A 329 11.79 15.27 -36.62
C LEU A 329 11.92 14.12 -37.64
N ALA A 330 12.22 12.93 -37.14
CA ALA A 330 12.23 11.69 -37.91
C ALA A 330 10.88 10.96 -37.78
N ALA A 331 10.40 10.40 -38.88
CA ALA A 331 9.17 9.59 -38.92
C ALA A 331 9.45 8.14 -38.45
N ASP A 332 9.86 7.99 -37.18
CA ASP A 332 10.23 6.70 -36.58
C ASP A 332 9.25 6.30 -35.46
N GLU A 333 8.40 5.32 -35.73
CA GLU A 333 7.38 4.87 -34.77
C GLU A 333 7.99 4.06 -33.60
N GLU A 334 9.10 3.34 -33.82
CA GLU A 334 9.74 2.52 -32.78
C GLU A 334 10.47 3.38 -31.77
N ARG A 335 11.31 4.33 -32.23
CA ARG A 335 11.92 5.36 -31.37
C ARG A 335 10.83 6.15 -30.64
N GLY A 336 9.73 6.48 -31.32
CA GLY A 336 8.56 7.13 -30.70
C GLY A 336 7.93 6.33 -29.56
N LYS A 337 7.78 5.01 -29.72
CA LYS A 337 7.29 4.09 -28.67
C LYS A 337 8.28 3.98 -27.49
N LEU A 338 9.57 3.84 -27.77
CA LEU A 338 10.62 3.78 -26.74
C LEU A 338 10.70 5.08 -25.92
N LEU A 339 10.70 6.24 -26.58
CA LEU A 339 10.70 7.55 -25.92
C LEU A 339 9.50 7.75 -25.00
N LYS A 340 8.29 7.37 -25.44
CA LYS A 340 7.07 7.38 -24.60
C LYS A 340 7.21 6.49 -23.36
N LYS A 341 7.75 5.28 -23.51
CA LYS A 341 7.96 4.31 -22.41
C LYS A 341 9.01 4.82 -21.40
N ILE A 342 10.11 5.40 -21.88
CA ILE A 342 11.14 6.04 -21.04
C ILE A 342 10.56 7.24 -20.29
N LYS A 343 9.81 8.13 -20.96
CA LYS A 343 9.13 9.26 -20.33
C LYS A 343 8.22 8.80 -19.17
N PHE A 344 7.40 7.78 -19.41
CA PHE A 344 6.50 7.22 -18.39
C PHE A 344 7.27 6.71 -17.16
N LEU A 345 8.36 5.97 -17.35
CA LEU A 345 9.20 5.49 -16.25
C LEU A 345 9.86 6.64 -15.49
N LEU A 346 10.37 7.67 -16.16
CA LEU A 346 10.97 8.84 -15.52
C LEU A 346 9.96 9.62 -14.67
N VAL A 347 8.71 9.78 -15.13
CA VAL A 347 7.62 10.38 -14.35
C VAL A 347 7.28 9.50 -13.13
N SER A 348 7.05 8.20 -13.32
CA SER A 348 6.75 7.26 -12.24
C SER A 348 7.84 7.22 -11.15
N LEU A 349 9.12 7.19 -11.54
CA LEU A 349 10.26 7.23 -10.62
C LEU A 349 10.37 8.56 -9.87
N TRP A 350 9.89 9.66 -10.45
CA TRP A 350 9.82 10.96 -9.78
C TRP A 350 8.65 11.02 -8.79
N ASP A 351 7.45 10.56 -9.16
CA ASP A 351 6.27 10.49 -8.28
C ASP A 351 6.53 9.62 -7.05
N HIS A 352 7.19 8.47 -7.24
CA HIS A 352 7.66 7.60 -6.16
C HIS A 352 8.90 8.13 -5.41
N LYS A 353 9.46 9.28 -5.82
CA LYS A 353 10.63 9.95 -5.20
C LYS A 353 11.88 9.08 -5.13
N THR A 354 12.04 8.15 -6.09
CA THR A 354 13.17 7.22 -6.21
C THR A 354 14.22 7.66 -7.23
N LEU A 355 13.90 8.66 -8.06
CA LEU A 355 14.79 9.22 -9.07
C LEU A 355 15.81 10.17 -8.44
N SER A 356 17.10 9.86 -8.60
CA SER A 356 18.22 10.62 -8.04
C SER A 356 18.81 11.61 -9.03
N CYS A 357 19.48 12.66 -8.51
CA CYS A 357 20.25 13.57 -9.36
C CYS A 357 21.28 12.83 -10.22
N SER A 358 21.92 11.78 -9.70
CA SER A 358 22.88 10.96 -10.45
C SER A 358 22.25 10.28 -11.68
N VAL A 359 21.00 9.77 -11.56
CA VAL A 359 20.27 9.19 -12.71
C VAL A 359 19.87 10.26 -13.71
N ARG A 360 19.41 11.44 -13.25
CA ARG A 360 19.20 12.61 -14.11
C ARG A 360 20.48 12.94 -14.88
N ASP A 361 21.59 13.06 -14.18
CA ASP A 361 22.86 13.51 -14.75
C ASP A 361 23.33 12.50 -15.79
N TRP A 362 23.25 11.20 -15.50
CA TRP A 362 23.50 10.15 -16.48
C TRP A 362 22.59 10.25 -17.72
N VAL A 363 21.27 10.39 -17.56
CA VAL A 363 20.32 10.54 -18.68
C VAL A 363 20.62 11.77 -19.55
N MET A 364 21.14 12.86 -18.99
CA MET A 364 21.50 14.08 -19.75
C MET A 364 22.89 14.01 -20.39
N HIS A 365 23.86 13.30 -19.79
CA HIS A 365 25.21 13.14 -20.35
C HIS A 365 25.31 11.98 -21.37
N PHE A 366 24.41 10.99 -21.30
CA PHE A 366 24.40 9.85 -22.21
C PHE A 366 24.23 10.27 -23.70
N PRO A 367 23.29 11.17 -24.07
CA PRO A 367 23.23 11.74 -25.41
C PRO A 367 24.46 12.56 -25.80
N ALA A 368 25.04 13.32 -24.87
CA ALA A 368 26.22 14.13 -25.15
C ALA A 368 27.40 13.26 -25.62
N LYS A 369 27.68 12.15 -24.92
CA LYS A 369 28.72 11.18 -25.31
C LYS A 369 28.43 10.48 -26.65
N HIS A 370 27.17 10.39 -27.08
CA HIS A 370 26.82 9.87 -28.40
C HIS A 370 27.04 10.93 -29.49
N LEU A 371 26.63 12.19 -29.26
CA LEU A 371 26.79 13.30 -30.19
C LEU A 371 28.26 13.73 -30.39
N GLU A 372 29.11 13.59 -29.36
CA GLU A 372 30.56 13.79 -29.46
C GLU A 372 31.21 12.84 -30.49
N LYS A 373 30.72 11.60 -30.62
CA LYS A 373 31.17 10.64 -31.65
C LYS A 373 30.77 11.05 -33.07
N LEU A 374 29.80 11.95 -33.21
CA LEU A 374 29.37 12.54 -34.48
C LEU A 374 30.08 13.89 -34.75
N GLU A 375 31.18 14.15 -34.04
CA GLU A 375 32.02 15.35 -34.09
C GLU A 375 31.28 16.64 -33.70
N VAL A 376 30.22 16.55 -32.88
CA VAL A 376 29.60 17.74 -32.29
C VAL A 376 30.46 18.19 -31.12
N SER A 377 30.98 19.43 -31.15
CA SER A 377 31.83 19.92 -30.07
C SER A 377 31.03 20.11 -28.77
N ALA A 378 31.67 19.87 -27.62
CA ALA A 378 31.05 20.04 -26.31
C ALA A 378 30.48 21.46 -26.10
N GLN A 379 31.15 22.49 -26.62
CA GLN A 379 30.63 23.87 -26.58
C GLN A 379 29.33 24.01 -27.40
N SER A 380 29.21 23.33 -28.56
CA SER A 380 27.98 23.34 -29.36
C SER A 380 26.81 22.66 -28.64
N LEU A 381 27.07 21.64 -27.81
CA LEU A 381 26.05 20.98 -26.98
C LEU A 381 25.56 21.85 -25.82
N VAL A 382 26.44 22.67 -25.23
CA VAL A 382 26.09 23.69 -24.23
C VAL A 382 25.30 24.82 -24.89
N ASP A 383 25.80 25.34 -26.01
CA ASP A 383 25.21 26.43 -26.78
C ASP A 383 23.78 26.12 -27.29
N SER A 384 23.50 24.85 -27.58
CA SER A 384 22.19 24.33 -27.97
C SER A 384 21.30 23.88 -26.79
N ARG A 385 21.79 24.00 -25.55
CA ARG A 385 21.14 23.59 -24.29
C ARG A 385 20.78 22.09 -24.18
N LEU A 386 21.35 21.23 -25.04
CA LEU A 386 21.04 19.79 -25.04
C LEU A 386 21.51 19.09 -23.75
N VAL A 387 22.55 19.60 -23.08
CA VAL A 387 23.02 19.10 -21.78
C VAL A 387 22.14 19.53 -20.58
N GLU A 388 21.23 20.49 -20.76
CA GLU A 388 20.37 21.01 -19.68
C GLU A 388 19.04 20.26 -19.54
N THR A 389 18.73 19.34 -20.46
CA THR A 389 17.37 18.84 -20.70
C THR A 389 17.35 17.33 -20.92
N PRO A 390 16.40 16.56 -20.33
CA PRO A 390 16.33 15.12 -20.55
C PRO A 390 15.81 14.77 -21.96
N GLN A 391 15.14 15.69 -22.66
CA GLN A 391 14.68 15.49 -24.03
C GLN A 391 15.81 15.28 -25.05
N SER A 392 17.08 15.58 -24.72
CA SER A 392 18.21 15.28 -25.61
C SER A 392 18.35 13.79 -25.94
N ILE A 393 17.73 12.88 -25.17
CA ILE A 393 17.62 11.47 -25.57
C ILE A 393 16.84 11.25 -26.88
N CYS A 394 16.07 12.23 -27.38
CA CYS A 394 15.38 12.12 -28.68
C CYS A 394 16.34 12.03 -29.88
N PHE A 395 17.61 12.40 -29.68
CA PHE A 395 18.72 12.23 -30.62
C PHE A 395 19.33 10.81 -30.61
N LEU A 396 18.81 9.89 -29.79
CA LEU A 396 19.31 8.52 -29.70
C LEU A 396 18.52 7.56 -30.61
N GLU A 397 19.24 6.56 -31.11
CA GLU A 397 18.68 5.43 -31.86
C GLU A 397 18.12 4.33 -30.92
N CYS A 398 17.40 3.35 -31.48
CA CYS A 398 16.71 2.31 -30.70
C CYS A 398 17.62 1.53 -29.74
N HIS A 399 18.87 1.25 -30.12
CA HIS A 399 19.82 0.49 -29.29
C HIS A 399 20.19 1.27 -28.02
N GLU A 400 20.55 2.54 -28.15
CA GLU A 400 20.84 3.47 -27.06
C GLU A 400 19.61 3.72 -26.17
N LEU A 401 18.43 3.90 -26.76
CA LEU A 401 17.18 4.04 -26.02
C LEU A 401 16.86 2.77 -25.21
N ASN A 402 17.11 1.58 -25.76
CA ASN A 402 16.94 0.32 -25.04
C ASN A 402 17.90 0.21 -23.85
N GLN A 403 19.16 0.66 -23.95
CA GLN A 403 20.07 0.69 -22.78
C GLN A 403 19.55 1.58 -21.64
N ILE A 404 18.98 2.75 -21.97
CA ILE A 404 18.34 3.63 -20.99
C ILE A 404 17.10 2.96 -20.38
N LEU A 405 16.26 2.35 -21.22
CA LEU A 405 15.05 1.66 -20.81
C LEU A 405 15.34 0.49 -19.87
N ASP A 406 16.30 -0.38 -20.22
CA ASP A 406 16.73 -1.52 -19.41
C ASP A 406 17.32 -1.08 -18.06
N PHE A 407 18.12 -0.01 -18.06
CA PHE A 407 18.58 0.58 -16.80
C PHE A 407 17.39 1.05 -15.93
N LEU A 408 16.44 1.81 -16.49
CA LEU A 408 15.30 2.35 -15.75
C LEU A 408 14.36 1.25 -15.24
N ASN A 409 14.14 0.18 -16.01
CA ASN A 409 13.38 -1.01 -15.60
C ASN A 409 14.00 -1.70 -14.36
N ASN A 410 15.32 -1.60 -14.17
CA ASN A 410 16.01 -2.13 -12.99
C ASN A 410 15.86 -1.23 -11.72
N VAL A 411 15.31 -0.02 -11.85
CA VAL A 411 15.07 0.89 -10.72
C VAL A 411 13.71 0.58 -10.06
N LYS A 412 13.73 0.24 -8.77
CA LYS A 412 12.50 -0.12 -8.03
C LYS A 412 11.77 1.11 -7.49
N CYS A 413 10.48 1.23 -7.84
CA CYS A 413 9.57 2.26 -7.33
C CYS A 413 9.09 2.00 -5.89
N LYS A 414 8.90 0.73 -5.50
CA LYS A 414 8.39 0.32 -4.18
C LYS A 414 9.37 -0.61 -3.46
N ARG A 415 9.31 -0.61 -2.12
CA ARG A 415 10.16 -1.41 -1.23
C ARG A 415 9.30 -2.39 -0.44
N ASN A 416 9.49 -3.69 -0.66
CA ASN A 416 8.84 -4.73 0.16
C ASN A 416 9.60 -4.86 1.51
N ASP A 417 9.35 -3.90 2.41
CA ASP A 417 9.82 -3.91 3.80
C ASP A 417 8.70 -3.77 4.85
N GLY A 418 7.42 -3.78 4.42
CA GLY A 418 6.26 -3.69 5.31
C GLY A 418 6.09 -2.34 6.01
N THR A 419 6.71 -1.26 5.51
CA THR A 419 6.45 0.10 6.02
C THR A 419 4.96 0.46 5.93
N ASP A 420 4.26 -0.02 4.91
CA ASP A 420 2.81 0.07 4.72
C ASP A 420 2.03 -0.66 5.84
N LEU A 421 2.45 -1.87 6.24
CA LEU A 421 1.86 -2.59 7.38
C LEU A 421 2.03 -1.78 8.68
N VAL A 422 3.20 -1.17 8.89
CA VAL A 422 3.43 -0.28 10.04
C VAL A 422 2.58 0.98 9.95
N CYS A 423 2.29 1.52 8.75
CA CYS A 423 1.34 2.61 8.60
C CYS A 423 -0.07 2.17 9.04
N ARG A 424 -0.59 1.06 8.50
CA ARG A 424 -1.92 0.54 8.85
C ARG A 424 -2.05 0.22 10.35
N ALA A 425 -1.01 -0.33 10.97
CA ALA A 425 -0.94 -0.55 12.42
C ALA A 425 -1.09 0.77 13.21
N VAL A 426 -0.35 1.80 12.81
CA VAL A 426 -0.38 3.13 13.44
C VAL A 426 -1.70 3.84 13.18
N ASP A 427 -2.24 3.76 11.96
CA ASP A 427 -3.55 4.33 11.60
C ASP A 427 -4.66 3.67 12.41
N SER A 428 -4.71 2.33 12.46
CA SER A 428 -5.66 1.60 13.30
C SER A 428 -5.53 1.89 14.79
N PHE A 429 -4.31 2.14 15.30
CA PHE A 429 -4.11 2.55 16.70
C PHE A 429 -4.61 3.98 16.96
N LEU A 430 -4.32 4.90 16.04
CA LEU A 430 -4.75 6.30 16.14
C LEU A 430 -6.26 6.42 16.01
N ASP A 431 -6.91 5.70 15.09
CA ASP A 431 -8.37 5.73 14.94
C ASP A 431 -9.13 5.19 16.16
N ARG A 432 -8.51 4.28 16.94
CA ARG A 432 -9.03 3.80 18.23
C ARG A 432 -8.83 4.77 19.39
N THR A 433 -7.83 5.65 19.31
CA THR A 433 -7.42 6.55 20.41
C THR A 433 -7.78 8.03 20.17
N ARG A 434 -8.15 8.38 18.94
CA ARG A 434 -8.53 9.74 18.52
C ARG A 434 -9.85 10.17 19.14
N VAL A 435 -9.80 11.30 19.85
CA VAL A 435 -10.97 12.00 20.38
C VAL A 435 -11.69 12.70 19.22
N LYS A 436 -12.99 12.44 19.07
CA LYS A 436 -13.86 13.04 18.04
C LYS A 436 -14.69 14.20 18.57
N GLU A 437 -14.63 14.40 19.88
CA GLU A 437 -15.42 15.35 20.65
C GLU A 437 -14.67 16.67 20.81
N LYS A 438 -15.38 17.78 20.56
CA LYS A 438 -14.90 19.09 20.98
C LYS A 438 -15.21 19.32 22.46
N ILE A 439 -14.25 19.88 23.18
CA ILE A 439 -14.41 20.32 24.58
C ILE A 439 -13.91 21.76 24.65
N ASP A 440 -14.79 22.68 25.01
CA ASP A 440 -14.51 24.12 25.09
C ASP A 440 -14.70 24.62 26.54
N PHE A 441 -14.43 25.90 26.81
CA PHE A 441 -14.61 26.50 28.15
C PHE A 441 -15.57 27.70 28.12
N ASP A 442 -16.09 28.06 29.29
CA ASP A 442 -16.68 29.38 29.53
C ASP A 442 -15.60 30.46 29.76
N PRO A 443 -15.91 31.77 29.66
CA PRO A 443 -14.94 32.85 29.85
C PRO A 443 -14.25 32.87 31.22
N GLN A 444 -14.84 32.28 32.27
CA GLN A 444 -14.27 32.24 33.61
C GLN A 444 -13.47 30.96 33.88
N PHE A 445 -13.41 30.01 32.93
CA PHE A 445 -12.79 28.68 33.09
C PHE A 445 -13.33 27.94 34.34
N SER A 446 -14.64 28.07 34.59
CA SER A 446 -15.38 27.43 35.68
C SER A 446 -16.19 26.20 35.21
N PHE A 447 -16.46 26.11 33.91
CA PHE A 447 -17.23 25.07 33.25
C PHE A 447 -16.50 24.56 32.00
N LEU A 448 -16.59 23.25 31.79
CA LEU A 448 -16.27 22.60 30.52
C LEU A 448 -17.55 22.48 29.70
N LEU A 449 -17.46 22.80 28.41
CA LEU A 449 -18.57 22.77 27.45
C LEU A 449 -18.41 21.51 26.58
N LEU A 450 -19.37 20.59 26.69
CA LEU A 450 -19.42 19.39 25.86
C LEU A 450 -19.80 19.73 24.42
N ASP A 451 -19.39 18.88 23.48
CA ASP A 451 -19.70 19.03 22.06
C ASP A 451 -21.21 19.11 21.80
N ARG A 452 -21.69 20.26 21.31
CA ARG A 452 -23.09 20.50 20.95
C ARG A 452 -23.67 19.47 19.95
N ARG A 453 -22.83 18.71 19.23
CA ARG A 453 -23.26 17.63 18.33
C ARG A 453 -23.90 16.46 19.09
N LEU A 454 -23.52 16.20 20.34
CA LEU A 454 -24.09 15.14 21.19
C LEU A 454 -25.60 15.30 21.48
N LEU A 455 -26.19 16.45 21.15
CA LEU A 455 -27.63 16.72 21.25
C LEU A 455 -28.42 16.42 19.95
N LYS A 456 -27.73 16.24 18.82
CA LYS A 456 -28.28 15.90 17.49
C LYS A 456 -28.08 14.41 17.18
N SER A 457 -28.89 13.85 16.29
CA SER A 457 -28.83 12.43 15.87
C SER A 457 -28.11 12.16 14.53
N ASN A 458 -27.40 13.15 13.98
CA ASN A 458 -26.75 13.03 12.66
C ASN A 458 -25.24 13.28 12.76
N ASN A 459 -24.48 12.28 12.31
CA ASN A 459 -23.01 12.25 12.30
C ASN A 459 -22.40 13.25 11.31
N ALA A 460 -22.28 14.52 11.71
CA ALA A 460 -21.45 15.48 11.00
C ALA A 460 -19.95 15.16 11.20
N PRO A 461 -19.12 15.15 10.14
CA PRO A 461 -17.67 14.95 10.25
C PRO A 461 -17.02 15.88 11.28
N CYS A 462 -15.92 15.44 11.90
CA CYS A 462 -15.17 16.25 12.86
C CYS A 462 -13.99 16.94 12.17
N ASP A 463 -13.98 18.27 12.21
CA ASP A 463 -12.74 19.04 12.15
C ASP A 463 -12.07 19.02 13.52
N ASP A 464 -10.77 18.74 13.55
CA ASP A 464 -10.09 18.23 14.74
C ASP A 464 -8.66 18.79 14.84
N GLU A 465 -8.58 20.10 15.07
CA GLU A 465 -7.33 20.82 15.34
C GLU A 465 -6.93 20.79 16.83
N GLY A 466 -7.74 20.17 17.70
CA GLY A 466 -7.52 20.14 19.15
C GLY A 466 -7.50 21.53 19.83
N THR A 467 -8.01 22.58 19.16
CA THR A 467 -8.04 23.96 19.63
C THR A 467 -9.12 24.21 20.68
N ILE A 468 -8.79 24.98 21.71
CA ILE A 468 -9.71 25.35 22.78
C ILE A 468 -10.39 26.67 22.44
N ASN A 469 -11.71 26.69 22.45
CA ASN A 469 -12.49 27.90 22.26
C ASN A 469 -13.17 28.29 23.57
N VAL A 470 -13.58 29.57 23.64
CA VAL A 470 -14.22 30.16 24.80
C VAL A 470 -15.58 30.69 24.37
N PHE A 471 -16.65 30.22 24.99
CA PHE A 471 -18.02 30.58 24.62
C PHE A 471 -18.88 30.86 25.84
N ASP A 472 -19.81 31.82 25.72
CA ASP A 472 -20.92 31.90 26.67
C ASP A 472 -21.79 30.62 26.57
N PRO A 473 -22.06 29.90 27.67
CA PRO A 473 -22.77 28.62 27.62
C PRO A 473 -24.21 28.74 27.08
N ILE A 474 -24.90 29.84 27.40
CA ILE A 474 -26.30 30.06 26.99
C ILE A 474 -26.34 30.29 25.48
N VAL A 475 -25.47 31.16 24.96
CA VAL A 475 -25.37 31.45 23.53
C VAL A 475 -24.89 30.22 22.74
N HIS A 476 -23.94 29.44 23.27
CA HIS A 476 -23.37 28.27 22.60
C HIS A 476 -24.43 27.19 22.30
N TYR A 477 -25.28 26.85 23.28
CA TYR A 477 -26.29 25.80 23.13
C TYR A 477 -27.67 26.31 22.65
N ALA A 478 -27.92 27.62 22.60
CA ALA A 478 -29.22 28.18 22.15
C ALA A 478 -29.66 27.66 20.77
N LYS A 479 -28.71 27.49 19.83
CA LYS A 479 -28.95 26.99 18.46
C LYS A 479 -28.86 25.45 18.33
N ALA A 480 -28.56 24.73 19.40
CA ALA A 480 -28.50 23.26 19.38
C ALA A 480 -29.93 22.67 19.45
N HIS A 481 -30.22 21.76 18.53
CA HIS A 481 -31.41 20.90 18.59
C HIS A 481 -31.14 19.84 19.65
N ALA A 482 -32.08 19.61 20.58
CA ALA A 482 -31.89 18.74 21.77
C ALA A 482 -32.90 17.58 21.81
N GLN A 483 -33.15 16.97 20.64
CA GLN A 483 -34.11 15.87 20.48
C GLN A 483 -33.42 14.49 20.36
N GLY A 484 -32.09 14.43 20.14
CA GLY A 484 -31.35 13.16 20.03
C GLY A 484 -31.00 12.53 21.38
N ASP A 485 -30.68 11.23 21.35
CA ASP A 485 -30.15 10.45 22.48
C ASP A 485 -28.67 10.05 22.30
N ASP A 486 -27.98 10.61 21.29
CA ASP A 486 -26.56 10.38 21.00
C ASP A 486 -25.66 10.55 22.22
N ILE A 487 -25.95 11.50 23.12
CA ILE A 487 -25.23 11.65 24.40
C ILE A 487 -25.34 10.41 25.31
N ILE A 488 -26.48 9.70 25.32
CA ILE A 488 -26.65 8.48 26.12
C ILE A 488 -25.82 7.37 25.49
N SER A 489 -25.95 7.17 24.18
CA SER A 489 -25.10 6.25 23.41
C SER A 489 -23.60 6.56 23.61
N TRP A 490 -23.23 7.83 23.67
CA TRP A 490 -21.86 8.29 23.91
C TRP A 490 -21.35 8.04 25.34
N LEU A 491 -22.22 8.19 26.36
CA LEU A 491 -21.90 7.85 27.76
C LEU A 491 -21.81 6.32 27.96
N THR A 492 -22.55 5.52 27.20
CA THR A 492 -22.57 4.05 27.32
C THR A 492 -21.57 3.33 26.41
N ASN A 493 -21.14 3.96 25.31
CA ASN A 493 -20.08 3.45 24.41
C ASN A 493 -18.71 3.50 25.10
N ASN A 494 -18.48 2.56 26.02
CA ASN A 494 -17.24 2.37 26.76
C ASN A 494 -16.24 1.53 25.94
N ASN A 495 -15.72 2.10 24.86
CA ASN A 495 -14.51 1.56 24.24
C ASN A 495 -13.33 1.78 25.21
N SER A 496 -12.91 0.70 25.86
CA SER A 496 -11.72 0.57 26.72
C SER A 496 -11.61 1.48 27.96
N VAL A 497 -12.58 1.41 28.89
CA VAL A 497 -12.32 1.81 30.29
C VAL A 497 -11.87 0.59 31.09
N ASP A 498 -10.57 0.32 31.07
CA ASP A 498 -9.89 -0.46 32.12
C ASP A 498 -10.21 0.20 33.47
N LYS A 499 -10.55 -0.57 34.51
CA LYS A 499 -10.95 -0.05 35.85
C LYS A 499 -9.76 0.53 36.64
N THR A 500 -8.64 0.75 35.97
CA THR A 500 -7.39 1.31 36.49
C THR A 500 -7.37 2.83 36.28
N PHE A 501 -6.80 3.58 37.23
CA PHE A 501 -6.61 5.03 37.11
C PHE A 501 -5.97 5.43 35.76
N PRO A 502 -6.42 6.52 35.10
CA PRO A 502 -5.85 6.98 33.82
C PRO A 502 -4.33 7.18 33.82
N LYS A 503 -3.59 6.17 33.32
CA LYS A 503 -2.14 6.24 33.09
C LYS A 503 -1.84 7.28 31.98
N PRO A 504 -0.80 8.13 32.06
CA PRO A 504 -0.44 9.10 31.00
C PRO A 504 -0.26 8.44 29.61
N VAL A 505 -0.52 9.15 28.49
CA VAL A 505 -0.63 8.51 27.13
C VAL A 505 0.63 7.74 26.78
N ARG A 506 1.78 8.22 27.26
CA ARG A 506 3.10 7.58 27.18
C ARG A 506 3.18 6.17 27.82
N GLU A 507 2.11 5.65 28.44
CA GLU A 507 1.99 4.24 28.83
C GLU A 507 1.01 3.46 27.94
N TYR A 508 0.03 4.10 27.29
CA TYR A 508 -0.93 3.43 26.41
C TYR A 508 -0.43 3.23 24.97
N ASN A 509 0.56 4.01 24.51
CA ASN A 509 1.15 3.92 23.18
C ASN A 509 2.62 3.47 23.19
N LEU A 510 3.21 3.19 24.36
CA LEU A 510 4.65 3.05 24.52
C LEU A 510 5.23 1.88 23.72
N ASP A 511 4.48 0.80 23.66
CA ASP A 511 4.83 -0.43 22.97
C ASP A 511 4.90 -0.23 21.44
N ILE A 512 3.85 0.30 20.83
CA ILE A 512 3.86 0.64 19.39
C ILE A 512 4.86 1.75 19.10
N TRP A 513 4.98 2.76 19.96
CA TRP A 513 5.94 3.86 19.79
C TRP A 513 7.39 3.38 19.84
N VAL A 514 7.78 2.54 20.81
CA VAL A 514 9.16 2.00 20.86
C VAL A 514 9.39 0.99 19.72
N ALA A 515 8.37 0.22 19.30
CA ALA A 515 8.49 -0.68 18.14
C ALA A 515 8.75 0.11 16.84
N VAL A 516 7.99 1.18 16.58
CA VAL A 516 8.20 2.08 15.43
C VAL A 516 9.55 2.81 15.55
N LEU A 517 9.96 3.26 16.73
CA LEU A 517 11.29 3.84 16.93
C LEU A 517 12.40 2.85 16.55
N ARG A 518 12.28 1.58 16.94
CA ARG A 518 13.25 0.52 16.57
C ARG A 518 13.22 0.22 15.08
N ALA A 519 12.06 0.30 14.41
CA ALA A 519 11.96 0.23 12.95
C ALA A 519 12.64 1.42 12.24
N VAL A 520 12.50 2.65 12.77
CA VAL A 520 13.22 3.84 12.28
C VAL A 520 14.73 3.66 12.43
N GLN A 521 15.21 3.30 13.63
CA GLN A 521 16.64 3.10 13.92
C GLN A 521 17.25 1.97 13.07
N PHE A 522 16.52 0.87 12.87
CA PHE A 522 16.89 -0.18 11.92
C PHE A 522 17.03 0.37 10.49
N THR A 523 16.08 1.21 10.07
CA THR A 523 16.09 1.81 8.73
C THR A 523 17.22 2.83 8.55
N CYS A 524 17.57 3.60 9.59
CA CYS A 524 18.79 4.43 9.60
C CYS A 524 20.05 3.58 9.40
N ARG A 525 20.25 2.52 10.19
CA ARG A 525 21.40 1.61 10.04
C ARG A 525 21.44 0.95 8.66
N ASN A 526 20.28 0.60 8.11
CA ASN A 526 20.17 0.08 6.74
C ASN A 526 20.61 1.09 5.67
N LEU A 527 20.42 2.38 5.93
CA LEU A 527 20.79 3.48 5.05
C LEU A 527 22.28 3.79 5.17
N GLU A 528 22.85 3.77 6.39
CA GLU A 528 24.30 3.88 6.65
C GLU A 528 25.09 2.84 5.83
N THR A 529 24.74 1.54 5.92
CA THR A 529 25.40 0.48 5.12
C THR A 529 25.24 0.67 3.61
N LYS A 530 24.23 1.40 3.13
CA LYS A 530 24.12 1.73 1.70
C LYS A 530 25.00 2.90 1.28
N TYR A 531 25.23 3.87 2.16
CA TYR A 531 26.23 4.91 1.93
C TYR A 531 27.65 4.35 2.01
N GLU A 532 27.96 3.45 2.96
CA GLU A 532 29.26 2.76 3.02
C GLU A 532 29.58 2.02 1.70
N ASN A 533 28.62 1.22 1.20
CA ASN A 533 28.76 0.56 -0.10
C ASN A 533 28.87 1.55 -1.28
N ARG A 534 28.25 2.73 -1.18
CA ARG A 534 28.33 3.79 -2.19
C ARG A 534 29.73 4.39 -2.25
N VAL A 535 30.33 4.69 -1.09
CA VAL A 535 31.71 5.20 -0.97
C VAL A 535 32.70 4.24 -1.61
N LEU A 536 32.59 2.92 -1.32
CA LEU A 536 33.46 1.91 -1.91
C LEU A 536 33.38 1.90 -3.45
N LEU A 537 32.17 1.98 -4.02
CA LEU A 537 31.98 2.01 -5.47
C LEU A 537 32.40 3.32 -6.13
N LEU A 538 32.25 4.46 -5.45
CA LEU A 538 32.77 5.75 -5.93
C LEU A 538 34.30 5.79 -5.92
N GLY A 539 34.93 5.28 -4.86
CA GLY A 539 36.38 5.11 -4.80
C GLY A 539 36.89 4.18 -5.91
N TYR A 540 36.17 3.09 -6.19
CA TYR A 540 36.51 2.16 -7.27
C TYR A 540 36.35 2.79 -8.65
N GLY A 541 35.29 3.56 -8.89
CA GLY A 541 35.11 4.33 -10.13
C GLY A 541 36.18 5.40 -10.33
N ALA A 542 36.58 6.10 -9.26
CA ALA A 542 37.70 7.03 -9.28
C ALA A 542 39.03 6.33 -9.59
N ALA A 543 39.26 5.14 -9.03
CA ALA A 543 40.42 4.32 -9.38
C ALA A 543 40.42 3.98 -10.88
N LEU A 544 39.32 3.47 -11.44
CA LEU A 544 39.22 3.18 -12.88
C LEU A 544 39.50 4.40 -13.77
N THR A 545 39.04 5.59 -13.37
CA THR A 545 39.32 6.85 -14.10
C THR A 545 40.83 7.17 -14.06
N ILE A 546 41.51 6.88 -12.95
CA ILE A 546 42.97 6.99 -12.86
C ILE A 546 43.64 5.96 -13.80
N LEU A 547 43.19 4.69 -13.81
CA LEU A 547 43.70 3.68 -14.75
C LEU A 547 43.54 4.13 -16.22
N GLU A 548 42.36 4.61 -16.60
CA GLU A 548 42.05 5.12 -17.95
C GLU A 548 42.97 6.30 -18.33
N SER A 549 43.14 7.28 -17.43
CA SER A 549 44.07 8.41 -17.65
C SER A 549 45.55 8.02 -17.75
N ILE A 550 45.98 6.93 -17.10
CA ILE A 550 47.34 6.40 -17.27
C ILE A 550 47.51 5.83 -18.68
N CYS A 551 46.50 5.11 -19.19
CA CYS A 551 46.53 4.55 -20.54
C CYS A 551 46.51 5.67 -21.60
N MET A 552 45.61 6.65 -21.47
CA MET A 552 45.53 7.78 -22.41
C MET A 552 46.83 8.60 -22.47
N ARG A 553 47.48 8.85 -21.31
CA ARG A 553 48.79 9.53 -21.27
C ARG A 553 49.91 8.74 -21.96
N GLU A 554 49.84 7.42 -21.94
CA GLU A 554 50.76 6.58 -22.70
C GLU A 554 50.44 6.64 -24.20
N ASP A 555 49.18 6.71 -24.62
CA ASP A 555 48.81 6.89 -26.04
C ASP A 555 49.27 8.25 -26.60
N GLU A 556 49.11 9.33 -25.84
CA GLU A 556 49.70 10.65 -26.15
C GLU A 556 51.25 10.58 -26.28
N ARG A 557 51.90 9.71 -25.50
CA ARG A 557 53.34 9.48 -25.60
C ARG A 557 53.67 8.67 -26.87
N ARG A 558 52.91 7.61 -27.14
CA ARG A 558 53.07 6.72 -28.32
C ARG A 558 52.92 7.46 -29.64
N SER A 559 52.04 8.47 -29.72
CA SER A 559 51.88 9.27 -30.95
C SER A 559 53.15 10.00 -31.41
N ASN A 560 54.17 10.08 -30.55
CA ASN A 560 55.45 10.75 -30.82
C ASN A 560 56.66 9.79 -30.80
N LEU A 561 56.46 8.47 -30.69
CA LEU A 561 57.53 7.47 -30.49
C LEU A 561 57.38 6.24 -31.40
N GLN A 562 58.48 5.51 -31.62
CA GLN A 562 58.46 4.24 -32.35
C GLN A 562 57.94 3.09 -31.48
N GLU A 563 57.38 2.05 -32.11
CA GLU A 563 56.70 0.91 -31.46
C GLU A 563 57.58 0.13 -30.47
N ASP A 564 58.90 0.11 -30.69
CA ASP A 564 59.89 -0.51 -29.79
C ASP A 564 60.04 0.22 -28.44
N GLN A 565 59.54 1.45 -28.35
CA GLN A 565 59.61 2.31 -27.16
C GLN A 565 58.29 2.39 -26.38
N TRP A 566 57.27 1.63 -26.80
CA TRP A 566 55.96 1.59 -26.16
C TRP A 566 56.01 0.78 -24.86
N ILE A 567 55.46 1.34 -23.78
CA ILE A 567 55.34 0.63 -22.50
C ILE A 567 53.91 0.10 -22.43
N ARG A 568 53.74 -1.21 -22.24
CA ARG A 568 52.42 -1.83 -22.08
C ARG A 568 51.67 -1.25 -20.90
N TYR A 569 50.36 -1.07 -21.01
CA TYR A 569 49.55 -0.52 -19.93
C TYR A 569 49.64 -1.40 -18.67
N ALA A 570 49.70 -2.73 -18.82
CA ALA A 570 49.85 -3.65 -17.70
C ALA A 570 51.15 -3.43 -16.89
N CYS A 571 52.23 -2.97 -17.52
CA CYS A 571 53.44 -2.58 -16.80
C CYS A 571 53.22 -1.28 -16.02
N LEU A 572 52.75 -0.22 -16.69
CA LEU A 572 52.49 1.09 -16.07
C LEU A 572 51.53 1.00 -14.87
N LEU A 573 50.47 0.20 -14.99
CA LEU A 573 49.50 -0.03 -13.92
C LEU A 573 50.09 -0.80 -12.74
N CYS A 574 50.94 -1.81 -12.99
CA CYS A 574 51.62 -2.53 -11.92
C CYS A 574 52.67 -1.65 -11.22
N ASP A 575 53.46 -0.89 -11.97
CA ASP A 575 54.50 -0.03 -11.40
C ASP A 575 53.85 1.07 -10.52
N ARG A 576 52.70 1.60 -10.94
CA ARG A 576 51.86 2.50 -10.13
C ARG A 576 51.27 1.85 -8.88
N CYS A 577 51.03 0.54 -8.88
CA CYS A 577 50.62 -0.17 -7.66
C CYS A 577 51.75 -0.17 -6.62
N GLU A 578 53.00 -0.43 -7.04
CA GLU A 578 54.15 -0.48 -6.14
C GLU A 578 54.44 0.88 -5.47
N GLU A 579 54.13 2.00 -6.14
CA GLU A 579 54.20 3.35 -5.55
C GLU A 579 53.16 3.60 -4.44
N ILE A 580 51.98 2.97 -4.51
CA ILE A 580 50.80 3.30 -3.67
C ILE A 580 50.70 2.43 -2.41
N VAL A 581 51.21 1.19 -2.45
CA VAL A 581 51.11 0.22 -1.35
C VAL A 581 51.65 0.71 0.01
N PRO A 582 52.73 1.52 0.10
CA PRO A 582 53.25 2.00 1.38
C PRO A 582 52.25 2.83 2.22
N GLU A 583 51.20 3.40 1.63
CA GLU A 583 50.21 4.22 2.36
C GLU A 583 49.21 3.40 3.18
N ASN A 584 48.98 2.12 2.85
CA ASN A 584 47.95 1.23 3.45
C ASN A 584 46.58 1.90 3.68
N SER A 585 46.19 2.81 2.78
CA SER A 585 44.95 3.57 2.88
C SER A 585 43.76 2.79 2.29
N LEU A 586 42.52 3.15 2.63
CA LEU A 586 41.34 2.57 1.98
C LEU A 586 41.36 2.82 0.47
N ALA A 587 41.86 3.98 0.03
CA ALA A 587 42.03 4.31 -1.38
C ALA A 587 43.06 3.40 -2.07
N ALA A 588 44.21 3.15 -1.44
CA ALA A 588 45.23 2.21 -1.92
C ALA A 588 44.66 0.79 -2.11
N ARG A 589 43.92 0.29 -1.11
CA ARG A 589 43.29 -1.04 -1.16
C ARG A 589 42.24 -1.14 -2.28
N ILE A 590 41.44 -0.10 -2.49
CA ILE A 590 40.47 -0.04 -3.60
C ILE A 590 41.17 0.04 -4.96
N TYR A 591 42.25 0.80 -5.08
CA TYR A 591 43.04 0.90 -6.31
C TYR A 591 43.63 -0.46 -6.72
N LEU A 592 44.22 -1.19 -5.76
CA LEU A 592 44.73 -2.54 -5.99
C LEU A 592 43.64 -3.52 -6.43
N CYS A 593 42.45 -3.48 -5.80
CA CYS A 593 41.31 -4.29 -6.24
C CYS A 593 40.92 -3.97 -7.70
N ALA A 594 40.89 -2.70 -8.08
CA ALA A 594 40.58 -2.29 -9.45
C ALA A 594 41.62 -2.76 -10.48
N VAL A 595 42.92 -2.74 -10.14
CA VAL A 595 43.97 -3.25 -11.04
C VAL A 595 43.90 -4.78 -11.16
N ARG A 596 43.71 -5.50 -10.04
CA ARG A 596 43.48 -6.96 -10.03
C ARG A 596 42.29 -7.33 -10.92
N ASP A 597 41.14 -6.69 -10.71
CA ASP A 597 39.91 -6.96 -11.46
C ASP A 597 40.06 -6.67 -12.97
N VAL A 598 40.84 -5.65 -13.35
CA VAL A 598 41.16 -5.37 -14.76
C VAL A 598 42.04 -6.46 -15.37
N PHE A 599 43.04 -6.96 -14.62
CA PHE A 599 43.94 -8.01 -15.11
C PHE A 599 43.23 -9.37 -15.21
N GLU A 600 42.45 -9.73 -14.20
CA GLU A 600 41.62 -10.94 -14.16
C GLU A 600 40.39 -10.89 -15.09
N ARG A 601 40.14 -9.74 -15.75
CA ARG A 601 38.96 -9.49 -16.60
C ARG A 601 37.63 -9.71 -15.85
N ALA A 602 37.56 -9.30 -14.59
CA ALA A 602 36.40 -9.50 -13.74
C ALA A 602 35.15 -8.77 -14.28
N LEU A 603 34.02 -9.47 -14.30
CA LEU A 603 32.73 -8.89 -14.75
C LEU A 603 32.08 -7.95 -13.72
N LEU A 604 32.56 -7.96 -12.47
CA LEU A 604 31.97 -7.24 -11.35
C LEU A 604 33.07 -6.78 -10.39
N PRO A 605 33.04 -5.50 -9.94
CA PRO A 605 33.93 -5.02 -8.89
C PRO A 605 33.91 -5.88 -7.64
N THR A 606 35.10 -6.24 -7.19
CA THR A 606 35.40 -6.97 -5.97
C THR A 606 35.92 -6.03 -4.87
N PHE A 607 35.75 -6.43 -3.60
CA PHE A 607 36.13 -5.64 -2.42
C PHE A 607 36.68 -6.52 -1.29
N ASP A 608 36.89 -7.81 -1.57
CA ASP A 608 37.62 -8.72 -0.73
C ASP A 608 39.11 -8.42 -0.87
N VAL A 609 39.67 -7.89 0.21
CA VAL A 609 41.08 -7.56 0.28
C VAL A 609 41.79 -8.71 1.00
N PRO A 610 42.45 -9.65 0.27
CA PRO A 610 43.46 -10.52 0.85
C PRO A 610 44.65 -9.68 1.36
N ASP A 611 45.73 -10.31 1.80
CA ASP A 611 46.93 -9.57 2.17
C ASP A 611 47.40 -8.67 1.01
N LEU A 612 47.90 -7.46 1.33
CA LEU A 612 48.30 -6.49 0.30
C LEU A 612 49.44 -7.04 -0.57
N GLU A 613 50.35 -7.83 0.00
CA GLU A 613 51.47 -8.42 -0.73
C GLU A 613 51.00 -9.59 -1.61
N ASP A 614 50.06 -10.42 -1.13
CA ASP A 614 49.43 -11.47 -1.95
C ASP A 614 48.73 -10.87 -3.19
N CYS A 615 47.99 -9.78 -3.00
CA CYS A 615 47.32 -9.07 -4.10
C CYS A 615 48.33 -8.45 -5.08
N LEU A 616 49.43 -7.88 -4.59
CA LEU A 616 50.51 -7.37 -5.45
C LEU A 616 51.19 -8.48 -6.27
N ASN A 617 51.43 -9.64 -5.67
CA ASN A 617 52.08 -10.75 -6.35
C ASN A 617 51.22 -11.28 -7.51
N GLN A 618 49.89 -11.36 -7.32
CA GLN A 618 48.95 -11.67 -8.41
C GLN A 618 49.01 -10.65 -9.56
N ILE A 619 49.15 -9.36 -9.25
CA ILE A 619 49.28 -8.28 -10.25
C ILE A 619 50.63 -8.40 -10.99
N ARG A 620 51.72 -8.71 -10.29
CA ARG A 620 53.07 -8.90 -10.88
C ARG A 620 53.12 -10.04 -11.90
N GLU A 621 52.40 -11.15 -11.65
CA GLU A 621 52.36 -12.30 -12.57
C GLU A 621 51.70 -11.98 -13.92
N GLN A 622 50.85 -10.94 -14.00
CA GLN A 622 50.06 -10.60 -15.19
C GLN A 622 50.59 -9.42 -16.02
N LYS A 623 51.84 -8.95 -15.79
CA LYS A 623 52.50 -7.90 -16.61
C LYS A 623 52.56 -8.21 -18.13
N SER A 624 52.27 -9.45 -18.55
CA SER A 624 52.26 -9.90 -19.95
C SER A 624 50.93 -9.65 -20.70
N LEU A 625 49.89 -9.13 -20.04
CA LEU A 625 48.61 -8.83 -20.68
C LEU A 625 48.76 -7.88 -21.90
N SER A 626 47.85 -8.01 -22.87
CA SER A 626 47.81 -7.15 -24.05
C SER A 626 46.94 -5.91 -23.81
N ASP A 627 47.39 -4.77 -24.32
CA ASP A 627 46.79 -3.46 -24.10
C ASP A 627 45.28 -3.40 -24.43
N ASP A 628 44.84 -3.99 -25.54
CA ASP A 628 43.41 -4.07 -25.92
C ASP A 628 42.55 -4.70 -24.82
N LYS A 629 43.07 -5.73 -24.13
CA LYS A 629 42.35 -6.44 -23.06
C LYS A 629 42.29 -5.62 -21.78
N VAL A 630 43.30 -4.77 -21.53
CA VAL A 630 43.29 -3.83 -20.41
C VAL A 630 42.20 -2.77 -20.65
N LEU A 631 42.17 -2.15 -21.84
CA LEU A 631 41.16 -1.15 -22.20
C LEU A 631 39.73 -1.72 -22.23
N GLU A 632 39.54 -2.90 -22.82
CA GLU A 632 38.26 -3.62 -22.83
C GLU A 632 37.73 -3.83 -21.39
N SER A 633 38.61 -4.27 -20.48
CA SER A 633 38.25 -4.58 -19.09
C SER A 633 38.00 -3.31 -18.27
N ILE A 634 38.79 -2.25 -18.46
CA ILE A 634 38.54 -0.93 -17.86
C ILE A 634 37.18 -0.40 -18.32
N GLY A 635 36.89 -0.40 -19.62
CA GLY A 635 35.62 0.09 -20.17
C GLY A 635 34.40 -0.67 -19.65
N LEU A 636 34.48 -2.01 -19.58
CA LEU A 636 33.43 -2.85 -19.00
C LEU A 636 33.22 -2.55 -17.51
N LEU A 637 34.29 -2.45 -16.73
CA LEU A 637 34.22 -2.17 -15.29
C LEU A 637 33.68 -0.75 -15.02
N ILE A 638 34.05 0.25 -15.82
CA ILE A 638 33.50 1.62 -15.72
C ILE A 638 31.97 1.57 -15.90
N LEU A 639 31.48 0.95 -16.98
CA LEU A 639 30.04 0.82 -17.26
C LEU A 639 29.28 0.13 -16.10
N VAL A 640 29.81 -1.01 -15.62
CA VAL A 640 29.25 -1.77 -14.51
C VAL A 640 29.22 -0.97 -13.21
N VAL A 641 30.29 -0.22 -12.91
CA VAL A 641 30.38 0.64 -11.71
C VAL A 641 29.39 1.79 -11.80
N THR A 642 29.31 2.49 -12.93
CA THR A 642 28.32 3.56 -13.16
C THR A 642 26.91 3.03 -12.91
N HIS A 643 26.51 1.93 -13.55
CA HIS A 643 25.17 1.34 -13.33
C HIS A 643 24.95 0.91 -11.87
N LYS A 644 25.96 0.33 -11.20
CA LYS A 644 25.87 -0.03 -9.76
C LYS A 644 25.69 1.20 -8.85
N VAL A 645 26.40 2.30 -9.09
CA VAL A 645 26.29 3.56 -8.33
C VAL A 645 24.89 4.15 -8.51
N LEU A 646 24.41 4.29 -9.76
CA LEU A 646 23.08 4.82 -10.05
C LEU A 646 21.97 3.99 -9.38
N LEU A 647 22.05 2.66 -9.46
CA LEU A 647 21.11 1.76 -8.78
C LEU A 647 21.19 1.83 -7.25
N ILE A 648 22.35 2.14 -6.67
CA ILE A 648 22.50 2.34 -5.22
C ILE A 648 21.89 3.67 -4.80
N ASP A 649 22.07 4.73 -5.58
CA ASP A 649 21.50 6.04 -5.29
C ASP A 649 19.96 5.99 -5.25
N SER A 650 19.32 5.34 -6.21
CA SER A 650 17.87 5.10 -6.15
C SER A 650 17.46 4.18 -4.99
N LYS A 651 18.25 3.16 -4.64
CA LYS A 651 17.99 2.31 -3.45
C LYS A 651 18.13 3.08 -2.13
N ILE A 652 19.03 4.05 -2.06
CA ILE A 652 19.21 4.97 -0.93
C ILE A 652 17.97 5.86 -0.78
N LEU A 653 17.50 6.49 -1.85
CA LEU A 653 16.28 7.30 -1.83
C LEU A 653 15.04 6.49 -1.43
N LEU A 654 14.95 5.24 -1.92
CA LEU A 654 13.87 4.31 -1.59
C LEU A 654 13.88 3.90 -0.10
N ILE A 655 15.04 3.70 0.52
CA ILE A 655 15.16 3.44 1.96
C ILE A 655 14.84 4.72 2.77
N ASP A 656 15.28 5.88 2.29
CA ASP A 656 14.99 7.16 2.94
C ASP A 656 13.49 7.52 2.88
N ASN A 657 12.76 7.09 1.84
CA ASN A 657 11.29 7.16 1.80
C ASN A 657 10.64 6.36 2.95
N SER A 658 11.05 5.10 3.16
CA SER A 658 10.59 4.29 4.30
C SER A 658 10.93 4.98 5.63
N ARG A 659 12.17 5.49 5.78
CA ARG A 659 12.63 6.21 6.98
C ARG A 659 11.77 7.44 7.30
N ILE A 660 11.48 8.27 6.29
CA ILE A 660 10.65 9.47 6.45
C ILE A 660 9.22 9.09 6.85
N THR A 661 8.65 8.05 6.22
CA THR A 661 7.30 7.58 6.54
C THR A 661 7.20 7.05 7.97
N LEU A 662 8.14 6.19 8.38
CA LEU A 662 8.22 5.68 9.75
C LEU A 662 8.46 6.80 10.78
N LEU A 663 9.29 7.80 10.46
CA LEU A 663 9.52 8.97 11.33
C LEU A 663 8.27 9.87 11.46
N ASN A 664 7.51 10.05 10.38
CA ASN A 664 6.22 10.74 10.44
C ASN A 664 5.21 9.97 11.30
N ASN A 665 5.16 8.64 11.18
CA ASN A 665 4.33 7.80 12.05
C ASN A 665 4.77 7.86 13.52
N LEU A 666 6.07 7.88 13.81
CA LEU A 666 6.58 8.06 15.16
C LEU A 666 6.20 9.44 15.74
N ALA A 667 6.23 10.50 14.93
CA ALA A 667 5.76 11.83 15.32
C ALA A 667 4.24 11.86 15.55
N ARG A 668 3.44 11.16 14.74
CA ARG A 668 1.98 11.00 14.94
C ARG A 668 1.67 10.24 16.23
N LEU A 669 2.39 9.14 16.50
CA LEU A 669 2.30 8.43 17.79
C LEU A 669 2.80 9.27 18.98
N SER A 670 3.55 10.35 18.74
CA SER A 670 4.00 11.28 19.80
C SER A 670 2.98 12.37 20.12
N VAL A 671 1.82 12.39 19.45
CA VAL A 671 0.70 13.29 19.79
C VAL A 671 0.09 12.86 21.13
N PHE A 672 -0.08 13.82 22.02
CA PHE A 672 -0.76 13.69 23.29
C PHE A 672 -2.02 14.55 23.24
N ASP A 673 -3.19 13.95 23.46
CA ASP A 673 -4.45 14.66 23.59
C ASP A 673 -4.93 14.64 25.04
N ASN A 674 -4.96 15.80 25.67
CA ASN A 674 -5.47 15.96 27.04
C ASN A 674 -6.98 15.64 27.15
N ARG A 675 -7.75 15.72 26.06
CA ARG A 675 -9.18 15.33 26.05
C ARG A 675 -9.36 13.86 26.37
N THR A 676 -8.43 12.97 25.99
CA THR A 676 -8.53 11.53 26.27
C THR A 676 -8.58 11.25 27.78
N TYR A 677 -7.77 11.96 28.58
CA TYR A 677 -7.85 11.94 30.05
C TYR A 677 -9.15 12.52 30.56
N LEU A 678 -9.50 13.68 30.04
CA LEU A 678 -10.66 14.42 30.51
C LEU A 678 -11.94 13.60 30.30
N LEU A 679 -12.08 12.91 29.16
CA LEU A 679 -13.19 12.01 28.88
C LEU A 679 -13.24 10.78 29.80
N GLN A 680 -12.09 10.16 30.11
CA GLN A 680 -12.04 9.03 31.07
C GLN A 680 -12.47 9.44 32.49
N LEU A 681 -12.26 10.71 32.89
CA LEU A 681 -12.71 11.24 34.18
C LEU A 681 -14.15 11.79 34.13
N MET A 682 -14.55 12.39 33.01
CA MET A 682 -15.81 13.12 32.85
C MET A 682 -16.99 12.21 32.47
N LYS A 683 -16.80 11.16 31.65
CA LYS A 683 -17.88 10.22 31.32
C LYS A 683 -18.45 9.51 32.57
N PRO A 684 -17.64 8.96 33.50
CA PRO A 684 -18.17 8.38 34.74
C PRO A 684 -18.88 9.40 35.63
N PHE A 685 -18.36 10.64 35.71
CA PHE A 685 -19.03 11.73 36.44
C PHE A 685 -20.42 12.03 35.87
N LEU A 686 -20.53 12.22 34.55
CA LEU A 686 -21.80 12.49 33.85
C LEU A 686 -22.77 11.32 33.97
N LEU A 687 -22.28 10.08 33.86
CA LEU A 687 -23.08 8.86 34.06
C LEU A 687 -23.66 8.79 35.47
N ASN A 688 -22.87 9.13 36.49
CA ASN A 688 -23.32 9.22 37.87
C ASN A 688 -24.32 10.37 38.09
N GLU A 689 -24.13 11.54 37.50
CA GLU A 689 -25.08 12.66 37.59
C GLU A 689 -26.44 12.31 36.96
N ILE A 690 -26.48 11.72 35.76
CA ILE A 690 -27.76 11.36 35.12
C ILE A 690 -28.50 10.24 35.88
N MET A 691 -27.77 9.26 36.45
CA MET A 691 -28.37 8.26 37.34
C MET A 691 -28.93 8.89 38.62
N ASN A 692 -28.23 9.86 39.22
CA ASN A 692 -28.73 10.59 40.39
C ASN A 692 -29.98 11.42 40.06
N MET A 693 -30.05 12.04 38.87
CA MET A 693 -31.26 12.71 38.40
C MET A 693 -32.43 11.73 38.21
N GLU A 694 -32.20 10.55 37.63
CA GLU A 694 -33.24 9.51 37.47
C GLU A 694 -33.74 9.00 38.84
N HIS A 695 -32.83 8.71 39.77
CA HIS A 695 -33.16 8.26 41.12
C HIS A 695 -33.93 9.33 41.91
N LYS A 696 -33.51 10.60 41.80
CA LYS A 696 -34.22 11.71 42.45
C LYS A 696 -35.61 11.92 41.86
N ALA A 697 -35.74 11.95 40.54
CA ALA A 697 -37.04 12.10 39.87
C ALA A 697 -38.02 10.98 40.26
N LYS A 698 -37.54 9.75 40.45
CA LYS A 698 -38.35 8.63 40.97
C LYS A 698 -38.76 8.82 42.43
N ALA A 699 -37.86 9.29 43.29
CA ALA A 699 -38.18 9.59 44.69
C ALA A 699 -39.20 10.74 44.81
N ASP A 700 -39.02 11.80 44.02
CA ASP A 700 -39.91 12.95 43.97
C ASP A 700 -41.30 12.56 43.41
N ALA A 701 -41.37 11.68 42.41
CA ALA A 701 -42.63 11.14 41.89
C ALA A 701 -43.36 10.26 42.92
N VAL A 702 -42.66 9.37 43.64
CA VAL A 702 -43.25 8.57 44.72
C VAL A 702 -43.73 9.46 45.87
N ALA A 703 -43.01 10.52 46.21
CA ALA A 703 -43.44 11.50 47.19
C ALA A 703 -44.69 12.28 46.74
N ALA A 704 -44.78 12.63 45.45
CA ALA A 704 -45.96 13.28 44.88
C ALA A 704 -47.19 12.36 44.86
N ASP A 705 -47.04 11.08 44.48
CA ASP A 705 -48.13 10.10 44.52
C ASP A 705 -48.63 9.86 45.95
N LEU A 706 -47.73 9.78 46.93
CA LEU A 706 -48.08 9.70 48.35
C LEU A 706 -48.82 10.95 48.84
N ALA A 707 -48.40 12.16 48.41
CA ALA A 707 -49.11 13.40 48.72
C ALA A 707 -50.51 13.45 48.08
N LEU A 708 -50.68 12.93 46.86
CA LEU A 708 -51.98 12.81 46.19
C LEU A 708 -52.90 11.79 46.87
N GLU A 709 -52.37 10.70 47.43
CA GLU A 709 -53.13 9.77 48.29
C GLU A 709 -53.53 10.41 49.64
N GLU A 710 -52.66 11.24 50.24
CA GLU A 710 -53.03 12.05 51.42
C GLU A 710 -54.14 13.07 51.13
N GLU A 711 -54.15 13.71 49.95
CA GLU A 711 -55.26 14.59 49.57
C GLU A 711 -56.57 13.84 49.27
N LYS A 712 -56.50 12.66 48.65
CA LYS A 712 -57.68 11.81 48.40
C LYS A 712 -58.28 11.27 49.68
N SER A 713 -57.47 10.93 50.68
CA SER A 713 -57.95 10.47 51.99
C SER A 713 -58.59 11.62 52.80
N LYS A 714 -58.02 12.84 52.76
CA LYS A 714 -58.66 14.04 53.37
C LYS A 714 -60.03 14.37 52.76
N LYS A 715 -60.26 14.10 51.47
CA LYS A 715 -61.56 14.29 50.79
C LYS A 715 -62.62 13.21 51.06
N LYS A 716 -62.33 12.15 51.83
CA LYS A 716 -63.30 11.08 52.18
C LYS A 716 -63.97 11.21 53.56
N ASN A 717 -63.49 12.10 54.43
CA ASN A 717 -63.99 12.17 55.82
C ASN A 717 -65.26 13.01 56.03
N ASP A 718 -65.81 13.65 54.99
CA ASP A 718 -66.91 14.61 55.15
C ASP A 718 -68.28 14.09 54.66
N LYS A 719 -68.59 12.82 54.96
CA LYS A 719 -69.97 12.29 54.92
C LYS A 719 -70.25 11.31 56.06
N THR A 720 -71.31 11.63 56.81
CA THR A 720 -72.17 10.75 57.64
C THR A 720 -71.98 10.85 59.16
N SER A 721 -72.68 11.81 59.77
CA SER A 721 -73.49 11.49 60.96
C SER A 721 -74.88 12.12 60.81
N LYS A 722 -75.92 11.36 61.12
CA LYS A 722 -77.34 11.76 61.10
C LYS A 722 -77.97 11.27 62.39
N GLN A 723 -78.87 12.09 62.95
CA GLN A 723 -80.07 11.79 63.75
C GLN A 723 -80.17 12.72 64.98
N ARG A 724 -81.35 13.10 65.51
CA ARG A 724 -82.74 13.18 64.98
C ARG A 724 -83.59 13.77 66.12
N ALA A 725 -84.28 14.89 65.92
CA ALA A 725 -85.34 15.37 66.83
C ALA A 725 -86.32 16.26 66.07
N SER A 726 -87.52 16.47 66.62
CA SER A 726 -88.72 16.79 65.84
C SER A 726 -89.47 18.04 66.32
N THR A 727 -90.43 18.44 65.48
CA THR A 727 -91.75 19.06 65.79
C THR A 727 -91.94 20.58 65.57
N SER A 728 -93.03 20.88 64.84
CA SER A 728 -93.95 22.05 64.90
C SER A 728 -93.55 23.46 64.43
N LYS A 729 -94.25 23.90 63.36
CA LYS A 729 -95.00 25.19 63.16
C LYS A 729 -94.28 26.54 63.41
N SER A 730 -94.50 27.63 62.66
CA SER A 730 -95.25 27.90 61.41
C SER A 730 -94.87 29.30 60.86
N SER A 731 -95.08 29.51 59.56
CA SER A 731 -95.00 30.78 58.78
C SER A 731 -95.85 31.93 59.36
N PRO A 732 -95.61 33.24 59.06
CA PRO A 732 -95.78 33.79 57.69
C PRO A 732 -94.93 35.01 57.22
N LEU A 733 -94.89 35.13 55.87
CA LEU A 733 -94.81 36.30 54.95
C LEU A 733 -93.99 37.59 55.24
N ASP A 734 -93.28 37.99 54.18
CA ASP A 734 -93.06 39.33 53.61
C ASP A 734 -92.71 40.54 54.49
N GLN A 735 -91.53 41.13 54.25
CA GLN A 735 -91.46 42.28 53.31
C GLN A 735 -90.02 42.60 52.84
N THR A 736 -89.96 43.09 51.60
CA THR A 736 -88.89 43.85 50.90
C THR A 736 -88.17 44.89 51.78
N VAL A 737 -86.95 45.37 51.51
CA VAL A 737 -86.40 46.11 50.33
C VAL A 737 -84.85 46.00 50.47
N GLU A 738 -83.98 45.82 49.46
CA GLU A 738 -83.71 46.60 48.24
C GLU A 738 -83.38 45.72 47.00
N HIS A 739 -83.84 46.16 45.84
CA HIS A 739 -83.35 45.72 44.52
C HIS A 739 -83.02 46.97 43.70
N LYS A 740 -81.84 47.02 43.07
CA LYS A 740 -81.68 47.28 41.62
C LYS A 740 -80.22 47.11 41.15
N PRO A 741 -79.98 46.96 39.82
CA PRO A 741 -78.94 46.04 39.36
C PRO A 741 -77.92 46.70 38.38
N PRO A 742 -77.76 46.35 37.10
CA PRO A 742 -76.50 45.75 36.64
C PRO A 742 -75.84 46.52 35.47
N VAL A 743 -74.95 45.82 34.77
CA VAL A 743 -74.31 46.08 33.46
C VAL A 743 -72.88 46.64 33.55
N ASN A 744 -72.03 46.02 32.73
CA ASN A 744 -70.59 46.25 32.64
C ASN A 744 -70.26 47.56 31.91
N LEU A 745 -69.17 48.22 32.35
CA LEU A 745 -68.25 49.05 31.57
C LEU A 745 -66.86 48.40 31.78
N GLU A 746 -66.06 48.10 30.78
CA GLU A 746 -65.35 48.97 29.82
C GLU A 746 -64.23 49.85 30.42
N LEU A 747 -63.08 49.76 29.73
CA LEU A 747 -61.98 50.70 29.51
C LEU A 747 -61.68 51.84 30.51
N THR A 748 -60.38 52.01 30.73
CA THR A 748 -59.73 53.25 30.26
C THR A 748 -58.53 52.94 29.36
N THR A 749 -58.64 53.35 28.09
CA THR A 749 -57.51 53.61 27.18
C THR A 749 -57.13 55.08 27.24
N VAL A 750 -55.91 55.37 26.81
CA VAL A 750 -55.47 56.57 26.07
C VAL A 750 -54.37 55.98 25.15
N GLU A 751 -54.58 55.66 23.87
CA GLU A 751 -54.74 56.55 22.68
C GLU A 751 -53.57 57.57 22.56
N GLU A 752 -53.00 57.87 21.39
CA GLU A 752 -53.58 57.92 20.04
C GLU A 752 -52.72 57.24 18.94
N ASP A 753 -53.32 57.17 17.75
CA ASP A 753 -52.84 56.84 16.39
C ASP A 753 -51.45 57.47 16.02
N SER A 754 -50.74 57.10 14.93
CA SER A 754 -51.26 56.90 13.56
C SER A 754 -50.21 56.41 12.53
N MET A 755 -50.70 55.72 11.48
CA MET A 755 -50.22 55.68 10.07
C MET A 755 -48.82 55.12 9.69
N GLU A 756 -48.80 54.32 8.61
CA GLU A 756 -47.63 54.16 7.72
C GLU A 756 -47.34 55.47 6.95
N PRO A 757 -46.11 55.66 6.43
CA PRO A 757 -46.02 55.73 4.98
C PRO A 757 -44.75 55.10 4.36
N GLU A 758 -44.74 55.08 3.03
CA GLU A 758 -43.70 54.55 2.17
C GLU A 758 -42.40 55.41 2.08
N ASN A 759 -41.38 54.80 1.47
CA ASN A 759 -40.44 55.40 0.50
C ASN A 759 -39.40 56.49 0.92
N ALA A 760 -38.17 56.22 0.43
CA ALA A 760 -37.19 57.15 -0.12
C ALA A 760 -36.31 58.08 0.78
N LEU A 761 -35.00 57.79 0.68
CA LEU A 761 -33.89 58.72 0.39
C LEU A 761 -33.38 59.76 1.42
N ALA A 762 -32.03 59.87 1.41
CA ALA A 762 -31.20 61.06 1.66
C ALA A 762 -31.15 61.57 3.13
N SER A 763 -29.98 61.52 3.78
CA SER A 763 -28.97 62.60 3.88
C SER A 763 -29.33 63.64 4.98
N GLU A 764 -28.43 64.35 5.65
CA GLU A 764 -27.00 64.60 5.43
C GLU A 764 -26.34 65.15 6.72
N SER A 765 -25.01 65.42 6.69
CA SER A 765 -24.18 66.05 7.75
C SER A 765 -24.02 65.27 9.08
N GLY A 766 -22.83 64.91 9.58
CA GLY A 766 -21.45 65.28 9.23
C GLY A 766 -20.94 66.51 10.01
N PRO A 767 -19.62 66.81 10.02
CA PRO A 767 -18.48 66.00 9.54
C PRO A 767 -17.25 66.03 10.51
N LEU A 768 -16.13 65.49 9.98
CA LEU A 768 -14.71 65.77 10.27
C LEU A 768 -13.97 64.81 11.23
N GLU A 769 -12.71 64.43 11.01
CA GLU A 769 -11.81 64.25 9.83
C GLU A 769 -10.50 63.65 10.41
N ILE A 770 -9.65 62.81 9.79
CA ILE A 770 -8.80 63.03 8.62
C ILE A 770 -8.12 61.69 8.28
N SER A 771 -8.26 61.28 7.00
CA SER A 771 -7.26 60.68 6.09
C SER A 771 -6.52 59.35 6.43
N SER A 772 -6.02 58.59 5.45
CA SER A 772 -5.88 58.90 4.02
C SER A 772 -6.18 57.70 3.09
N LYS A 773 -6.78 58.04 1.95
CA LYS A 773 -7.05 57.22 0.76
C LYS A 773 -5.83 57.31 -0.23
N THR A 774 -5.76 56.80 -1.48
CA THR A 774 -6.79 56.34 -2.46
C THR A 774 -6.21 55.62 -3.70
N GLN A 775 -7.04 54.78 -4.36
CA GLN A 775 -7.25 54.56 -5.83
C GLN A 775 -6.08 54.09 -6.74
N THR A 776 -6.32 53.48 -7.92
CA THR A 776 -7.33 53.76 -9.00
C THR A 776 -7.76 52.42 -9.68
N GLN A 777 -9.04 52.01 -9.73
CA GLN A 777 -10.12 52.27 -10.75
C GLN A 777 -9.85 51.65 -12.15
N GLU A 778 -10.73 50.80 -12.73
CA GLU A 778 -11.95 51.10 -13.57
C GLU A 778 -11.60 51.60 -15.01
N GLU A 779 -12.33 51.37 -16.11
CA GLU A 779 -13.67 50.78 -16.36
C GLU A 779 -13.87 50.30 -17.85
N ALA A 780 -15.00 49.62 -18.11
CA ALA A 780 -15.86 49.61 -19.32
C ALA A 780 -15.34 49.37 -20.77
N THR A 781 -16.01 48.45 -21.48
CA THR A 781 -16.89 48.79 -22.64
C THR A 781 -17.84 47.64 -23.02
N LYS A 782 -19.05 47.99 -23.46
CA LYS A 782 -19.96 47.14 -24.27
C LYS A 782 -19.87 47.62 -25.72
N ASP A 783 -20.17 46.73 -26.68
CA ASP A 783 -21.23 46.92 -27.68
C ASP A 783 -21.23 45.79 -28.74
N ASP A 784 -22.41 45.18 -28.92
CA ASP A 784 -22.86 44.43 -30.11
C ASP A 784 -23.43 45.48 -31.12
N PRO A 785 -23.79 45.21 -32.41
CA PRO A 785 -24.64 44.04 -32.77
C PRO A 785 -24.58 43.50 -34.23
N ASP A 786 -25.43 42.50 -34.48
CA ASP A 786 -26.23 42.26 -35.71
C ASP A 786 -25.53 41.85 -37.04
N MET A 787 -26.06 40.98 -37.92
CA MET A 787 -27.31 40.17 -38.04
C MET A 787 -27.08 39.12 -39.17
N LEU A 788 -27.96 38.19 -39.60
CA LEU A 788 -29.40 37.90 -39.46
C LEU A 788 -29.63 36.37 -39.75
N ASN A 789 -30.90 35.92 -39.71
CA ASN A 789 -31.48 34.76 -40.43
C ASN A 789 -31.23 33.29 -39.98
N MET A 790 -32.08 32.90 -39.02
CA MET A 790 -32.82 31.63 -38.91
C MET A 790 -33.70 31.29 -40.15
N PRO A 791 -34.47 30.16 -40.22
CA PRO A 791 -34.49 28.93 -39.38
C PRO A 791 -34.49 27.59 -40.17
N GLY A 792 -34.38 26.46 -39.45
CA GLY A 792 -34.78 25.12 -39.92
C GLY A 792 -34.49 24.01 -38.91
N GLU A 793 -35.55 23.39 -38.38
CA GLU A 793 -35.67 22.14 -37.58
C GLU A 793 -34.58 21.06 -37.84
N ASP A 794 -34.04 20.27 -36.90
CA ASP A 794 -34.43 19.91 -35.52
C ASP A 794 -33.19 19.62 -34.63
N SER A 795 -33.21 19.98 -33.33
CA SER A 795 -32.34 19.38 -32.29
C SER A 795 -32.71 19.80 -30.86
N LEU A 796 -33.67 19.12 -30.21
CA LEU A 796 -33.81 19.11 -28.75
C LEU A 796 -34.39 17.78 -28.22
N SER A 797 -33.51 16.87 -27.79
CA SER A 797 -33.84 15.90 -26.72
C SER A 797 -32.58 15.41 -25.99
N ALA A 798 -31.74 16.34 -25.55
CA ALA A 798 -30.58 16.06 -24.69
C ALA A 798 -30.73 16.76 -23.32
N HIS A 799 -31.78 16.42 -22.58
CA HIS A 799 -31.81 16.45 -21.11
C HIS A 799 -33.05 15.73 -20.57
N LEU A 800 -32.87 14.49 -20.12
CA LEU A 800 -33.69 13.86 -19.08
C LEU A 800 -32.76 13.19 -18.06
N GLU A 801 -31.84 13.97 -17.50
CA GLU A 801 -31.25 13.64 -16.21
C GLU A 801 -32.26 13.99 -15.11
N SER A 802 -33.12 13.03 -14.75
CA SER A 802 -33.91 13.10 -13.52
C SER A 802 -33.17 12.36 -12.40
N THR A 803 -32.39 13.12 -11.63
CA THR A 803 -31.95 12.86 -10.25
C THR A 803 -32.32 11.48 -9.65
N LEU A 804 -31.42 10.52 -9.71
CA LEU A 804 -31.26 9.48 -8.69
C LEU A 804 -29.78 9.35 -8.35
N GLY A 805 -29.40 9.77 -7.15
CA GLY A 805 -28.02 9.63 -6.68
C GLY A 805 -27.70 8.17 -6.36
N GLY A 806 -27.01 7.49 -7.27
CA GLY A 806 -26.50 6.12 -7.09
C GLY A 806 -25.07 6.03 -7.63
N ALA A 807 -24.22 5.25 -6.97
CA ALA A 807 -22.84 5.07 -7.41
C ALA A 807 -22.79 4.42 -8.80
N ALA A 808 -21.96 4.96 -9.70
CA ALA A 808 -21.68 4.33 -10.98
C ALA A 808 -21.03 2.96 -10.73
N VAL A 809 -21.74 1.89 -11.11
CA VAL A 809 -21.27 0.51 -10.94
C VAL A 809 -20.05 0.29 -11.82
N ARG A 810 -18.90 -0.02 -11.20
CA ARG A 810 -17.69 -0.41 -11.93
C ARG A 810 -17.96 -1.71 -12.70
N TYR A 811 -17.70 -1.71 -14.00
CA TYR A 811 -17.71 -2.93 -14.83
C TYR A 811 -16.27 -3.42 -15.02
N ASN A 812 -16.05 -4.74 -14.91
CA ASN A 812 -14.76 -5.38 -15.18
C ASN A 812 -14.96 -6.47 -16.26
N SER A 813 -14.41 -6.24 -17.45
CA SER A 813 -14.52 -7.12 -18.62
C SER A 813 -13.85 -8.47 -18.41
N ALA A 814 -12.66 -8.50 -17.81
CA ALA A 814 -11.92 -9.72 -17.51
C ALA A 814 -12.69 -10.63 -16.55
N LEU A 815 -13.31 -10.07 -15.49
CA LEU A 815 -14.16 -10.82 -14.55
C LEU A 815 -15.39 -11.40 -15.24
N ASP A 816 -16.11 -10.57 -16.00
CA ASP A 816 -17.34 -10.99 -16.69
C ASP A 816 -17.06 -12.14 -17.67
N MET A 817 -16.06 -11.98 -18.54
CA MET A 817 -15.77 -12.97 -19.58
C MET A 817 -15.14 -14.26 -19.04
N THR A 818 -14.30 -14.15 -18.01
CA THR A 818 -13.77 -15.34 -17.32
C THR A 818 -14.86 -16.11 -16.58
N LEU A 819 -15.79 -15.39 -15.94
CA LEU A 819 -16.93 -16.02 -15.29
C LEU A 819 -17.83 -16.72 -16.32
N LYS A 820 -18.16 -16.06 -17.44
CA LYS A 820 -18.92 -16.64 -18.56
C LYS A 820 -18.28 -17.93 -19.10
N ALA A 821 -16.97 -17.94 -19.32
CA ALA A 821 -16.24 -19.11 -19.78
C ALA A 821 -16.38 -20.29 -18.80
N LEU A 822 -16.11 -20.05 -17.50
CA LEU A 822 -16.25 -21.05 -16.44
C LEU A 822 -17.69 -21.59 -16.33
N LEU A 823 -18.69 -20.70 -16.39
CA LEU A 823 -20.10 -21.06 -16.26
C LEU A 823 -20.63 -21.89 -17.45
N ASN A 824 -19.92 -21.99 -18.58
CA ASN A 824 -20.34 -22.86 -19.67
C ASN A 824 -19.87 -24.33 -19.54
N ILE A 825 -18.86 -24.59 -18.71
CA ILE A 825 -18.32 -25.94 -18.49
C ILE A 825 -19.41 -26.90 -17.99
N LYS A 826 -19.55 -28.09 -18.61
CA LYS A 826 -20.66 -29.01 -18.35
C LYS A 826 -20.47 -29.76 -17.03
N VAL A 827 -19.28 -30.28 -16.80
CA VAL A 827 -18.90 -31.00 -15.57
C VAL A 827 -19.08 -30.12 -14.33
N LEU A 828 -18.85 -28.80 -14.42
CA LEU A 828 -19.15 -27.85 -13.34
C LEU A 828 -20.64 -27.86 -12.97
N LYS A 829 -21.53 -27.77 -13.97
CA LYS A 829 -22.99 -27.83 -13.75
C LYS A 829 -23.43 -29.17 -13.17
N GLU A 830 -22.77 -30.27 -13.56
CA GLU A 830 -23.06 -31.60 -13.00
C GLU A 830 -22.60 -31.77 -11.56
N ASP A 831 -21.40 -31.33 -11.20
CA ASP A 831 -20.90 -31.42 -9.81
C ASP A 831 -21.77 -30.58 -8.86
N LEU A 832 -22.19 -29.39 -9.30
CA LEU A 832 -23.10 -28.53 -8.53
C LEU A 832 -24.50 -29.15 -8.36
N LYS A 833 -25.01 -29.86 -9.37
CA LYS A 833 -26.27 -30.64 -9.29
C LYS A 833 -26.15 -31.87 -8.38
N LYS A 834 -24.97 -32.47 -8.26
CA LYS A 834 -24.69 -33.61 -7.36
C LYS A 834 -24.53 -33.16 -5.90
N ASN A 835 -23.98 -31.97 -5.66
CA ASN A 835 -23.63 -31.46 -4.32
C ASN A 835 -24.58 -30.33 -3.81
N THR A 836 -25.86 -30.31 -4.21
CA THR A 836 -26.78 -29.19 -3.93
C THR A 836 -27.26 -29.08 -2.47
N GLN A 837 -27.01 -30.08 -1.61
CA GLN A 837 -27.46 -30.06 -0.21
C GLN A 837 -26.29 -29.89 0.78
N GLN A 838 -26.42 -28.90 1.67
CA GLN A 838 -25.58 -28.55 2.84
C GLN A 838 -24.34 -27.66 2.61
N PHE A 839 -24.45 -26.36 2.94
CA PHE A 839 -23.32 -25.53 3.42
C PHE A 839 -23.78 -24.57 4.52
N GLN A 840 -23.04 -24.47 5.63
CA GLN A 840 -23.28 -23.50 6.71
C GLN A 840 -22.29 -22.31 6.70
N GLN A 841 -21.32 -22.27 5.77
CA GLN A 841 -20.22 -21.27 5.77
C GLN A 841 -19.76 -20.88 4.34
N VAL A 842 -20.69 -20.64 3.42
CA VAL A 842 -20.39 -20.14 2.06
C VAL A 842 -20.89 -18.68 1.91
N PRO A 843 -20.13 -17.78 1.25
CA PRO A 843 -20.60 -16.42 0.94
C PRO A 843 -21.89 -16.40 0.12
N SER A 844 -22.82 -15.51 0.46
CA SER A 844 -24.14 -15.40 -0.19
C SER A 844 -24.05 -15.18 -1.71
N ALA A 845 -23.10 -14.37 -2.19
CA ALA A 845 -22.88 -14.14 -3.62
C ALA A 845 -22.59 -15.45 -4.38
N LEU A 846 -21.71 -16.31 -3.85
CA LEU A 846 -21.38 -17.59 -4.46
C LEU A 846 -22.55 -18.58 -4.40
N GLN A 847 -23.26 -18.61 -3.27
CA GLN A 847 -24.45 -19.43 -3.10
C GLN A 847 -25.55 -19.04 -4.10
N ASN A 848 -25.80 -17.74 -4.27
CA ASN A 848 -26.77 -17.22 -5.23
C ASN A 848 -26.37 -17.56 -6.67
N LEU A 849 -25.09 -17.41 -7.02
CA LEU A 849 -24.56 -17.75 -8.35
C LEU A 849 -24.79 -19.23 -8.70
N PHE A 850 -24.32 -20.14 -7.85
CA PHE A 850 -24.43 -21.58 -8.12
C PHE A 850 -25.87 -22.09 -8.04
N THR A 851 -26.70 -21.55 -7.14
CA THR A 851 -28.13 -21.89 -7.09
C THR A 851 -28.85 -21.45 -8.37
N SER A 852 -28.51 -20.25 -8.89
CA SER A 852 -29.08 -19.73 -10.14
C SER A 852 -28.59 -20.49 -11.39
N LEU A 853 -27.35 -20.98 -11.36
CA LEU A 853 -26.78 -21.84 -12.42
C LEU A 853 -27.45 -23.22 -12.45
N VAL A 854 -27.58 -23.88 -11.28
CA VAL A 854 -28.19 -25.21 -11.15
C VAL A 854 -29.68 -25.20 -11.54
N SER A 855 -30.38 -24.10 -11.23
CA SER A 855 -31.80 -23.90 -11.58
C SER A 855 -32.03 -23.31 -12.97
N GLU A 856 -30.98 -23.05 -13.76
CA GLU A 856 -30.99 -22.37 -15.07
C GLU A 856 -31.57 -20.92 -15.06
N VAL A 857 -32.01 -20.41 -13.90
CA VAL A 857 -32.53 -19.05 -13.71
C VAL A 857 -31.51 -17.96 -14.03
N ILE A 858 -30.21 -18.29 -14.00
CA ILE A 858 -29.11 -17.37 -14.38
C ILE A 858 -29.24 -16.81 -15.81
N LYS A 859 -29.94 -17.51 -16.71
CA LYS A 859 -30.19 -17.07 -18.09
C LYS A 859 -31.26 -15.99 -18.21
N ASN A 860 -31.98 -15.68 -17.12
CA ASN A 860 -32.99 -14.62 -17.13
C ASN A 860 -32.33 -13.23 -17.16
N GLU A 861 -32.92 -12.35 -17.96
CA GLU A 861 -32.46 -10.97 -18.15
C GLU A 861 -32.33 -10.23 -16.81
N GLY A 862 -31.19 -9.56 -16.59
CA GLY A 862 -30.88 -8.84 -15.36
C GLY A 862 -30.58 -9.69 -14.12
N VAL A 863 -30.70 -11.02 -14.16
CA VAL A 863 -30.28 -11.89 -13.03
C VAL A 863 -28.75 -12.03 -13.02
N TYR A 864 -28.16 -12.34 -14.17
CA TYR A 864 -26.71 -12.48 -14.30
C TYR A 864 -25.94 -11.21 -13.89
N SER A 865 -26.39 -10.03 -14.32
CA SER A 865 -25.71 -8.76 -13.99
C SER A 865 -25.71 -8.43 -12.49
N ARG A 866 -26.78 -8.78 -11.77
CA ARG A 866 -26.82 -8.69 -10.29
C ARG A 866 -25.83 -9.64 -9.63
N LEU A 867 -25.82 -10.90 -10.07
CA LEU A 867 -24.87 -11.91 -9.55
C LEU A 867 -23.42 -11.53 -9.83
N LEU A 868 -23.13 -10.99 -11.02
CA LEU A 868 -21.81 -10.47 -11.38
C LEU A 868 -21.42 -9.28 -10.48
N SER A 869 -22.35 -8.37 -10.18
CA SER A 869 -22.10 -7.26 -9.25
C SER A 869 -21.83 -7.74 -7.82
N ASP A 870 -22.65 -8.67 -7.30
CA ASP A 870 -22.46 -9.26 -5.95
C ASP A 870 -21.10 -9.99 -5.86
N LEU A 871 -20.71 -10.70 -6.92
CA LEU A 871 -19.43 -11.39 -7.02
C LEU A 871 -18.26 -10.39 -7.12
N LEU A 872 -18.41 -9.32 -7.92
CA LEU A 872 -17.40 -8.26 -8.05
C LEU A 872 -17.18 -7.55 -6.71
N THR A 873 -18.23 -7.20 -5.97
CA THR A 873 -18.10 -6.64 -4.61
C THR A 873 -17.44 -7.63 -3.64
N SER A 874 -17.71 -8.93 -3.78
CA SER A 874 -17.07 -9.97 -2.96
C SER A 874 -15.58 -10.19 -3.30
N LEU A 875 -15.16 -9.83 -4.52
CA LEU A 875 -13.80 -9.98 -5.03
C LEU A 875 -13.04 -8.63 -5.15
N GLU A 876 -13.66 -7.51 -4.76
CA GLU A 876 -13.13 -6.16 -5.04
C GLU A 876 -11.75 -5.95 -4.43
N GLU A 877 -11.49 -6.44 -3.21
CA GLU A 877 -10.18 -6.36 -2.56
C GLU A 877 -9.05 -7.11 -3.32
N VAL A 878 -9.38 -8.07 -4.18
CA VAL A 878 -8.42 -8.91 -4.91
C VAL A 878 -8.29 -8.50 -6.38
N ILE A 879 -9.39 -8.06 -7.00
CA ILE A 879 -9.50 -7.81 -8.45
C ILE A 879 -9.50 -6.31 -8.80
N SER A 880 -9.57 -5.39 -7.82
CA SER A 880 -9.62 -3.93 -8.06
C SER A 880 -8.59 -3.46 -9.11
N GLU A 881 -9.11 -2.95 -10.23
CA GLU A 881 -8.36 -2.39 -11.37
C GLU A 881 -7.49 -3.38 -12.17
N SER A 882 -7.64 -4.69 -11.99
CA SER A 882 -6.94 -5.68 -12.83
C SER A 882 -7.70 -5.97 -14.13
N SER A 883 -7.07 -5.68 -15.28
CA SER A 883 -7.46 -6.16 -16.62
C SER A 883 -6.86 -7.52 -16.97
N ASP A 884 -6.11 -8.16 -16.08
CA ASP A 884 -5.37 -9.40 -16.36
C ASP A 884 -6.27 -10.62 -16.10
N ALA A 885 -6.73 -11.29 -17.16
CA ALA A 885 -7.61 -12.44 -17.04
C ALA A 885 -6.96 -13.62 -16.27
N ALA A 886 -5.65 -13.81 -16.38
CA ALA A 886 -4.93 -14.87 -15.67
C ALA A 886 -4.94 -14.66 -14.15
N LYS A 887 -4.86 -13.41 -13.67
CA LYS A 887 -5.09 -13.09 -12.24
C LYS A 887 -6.54 -13.33 -11.83
N VAL A 888 -7.48 -12.96 -12.70
CA VAL A 888 -8.92 -13.07 -12.45
C VAL A 888 -9.38 -14.52 -12.32
N VAL A 889 -8.95 -15.44 -13.21
CA VAL A 889 -9.31 -16.86 -13.11
C VAL A 889 -8.79 -17.49 -11.83
N VAL A 890 -7.57 -17.17 -11.41
CA VAL A 890 -7.02 -17.65 -10.13
C VAL A 890 -7.82 -17.11 -8.95
N ALA A 891 -8.17 -15.82 -8.94
CA ALA A 891 -8.99 -15.23 -7.88
C ALA A 891 -10.40 -15.84 -7.79
N ILE A 892 -11.05 -16.13 -8.93
CA ILE A 892 -12.34 -16.83 -8.96
C ILE A 892 -12.20 -18.25 -8.37
N LEU A 893 -11.19 -19.01 -8.80
CA LEU A 893 -10.98 -20.39 -8.31
C LEU A 893 -10.61 -20.41 -6.81
N GLU A 894 -9.74 -19.52 -6.34
CA GLU A 894 -9.44 -19.40 -4.90
C GLU A 894 -10.68 -19.04 -4.07
N PHE A 895 -11.57 -18.20 -4.60
CA PHE A 895 -12.86 -17.91 -3.96
C PHE A 895 -13.81 -19.13 -3.96
N TRP A 896 -13.81 -19.93 -5.03
CA TRP A 896 -14.62 -21.16 -5.14
C TRP A 896 -14.15 -22.30 -4.24
N CYS A 897 -12.91 -22.25 -3.70
CA CYS A 897 -12.41 -23.22 -2.71
C CYS A 897 -13.22 -23.29 -1.40
N CYS A 898 -14.07 -22.30 -1.10
CA CYS A 898 -14.99 -22.37 0.05
C CYS A 898 -16.17 -23.34 -0.18
N TRP A 899 -16.52 -23.64 -1.43
CA TRP A 899 -17.56 -24.62 -1.78
C TRP A 899 -16.98 -26.03 -1.68
N LYS A 900 -17.51 -26.85 -0.78
CA LYS A 900 -16.98 -28.21 -0.51
C LYS A 900 -17.94 -29.31 -0.98
N ASN A 901 -17.64 -30.57 -0.71
CA ASN A 901 -18.60 -31.67 -0.72
C ASN A 901 -18.78 -32.20 0.72
N PRO A 902 -19.67 -33.19 0.97
CA PRO A 902 -19.84 -33.79 2.29
C PRO A 902 -18.56 -34.44 2.88
N GLU A 903 -17.58 -34.76 2.03
CA GLU A 903 -16.28 -35.33 2.42
C GLU A 903 -15.24 -34.25 2.79
N GLY A 904 -15.57 -32.96 2.59
CA GLY A 904 -14.73 -31.82 2.92
C GLY A 904 -13.75 -31.35 1.83
N GLU A 905 -13.76 -31.99 0.66
CA GLU A 905 -12.97 -31.61 -0.52
C GLU A 905 -13.62 -30.41 -1.24
N SER A 906 -12.82 -29.45 -1.74
CA SER A 906 -13.36 -28.27 -2.43
C SER A 906 -13.77 -28.58 -3.88
N LEU A 907 -14.69 -27.80 -4.44
CA LEU A 907 -15.08 -27.87 -5.85
C LEU A 907 -13.89 -27.69 -6.79
N VAL A 908 -12.98 -26.78 -6.45
CA VAL A 908 -11.76 -26.55 -7.24
C VAL A 908 -10.79 -27.72 -7.12
N THR A 909 -10.65 -28.31 -5.93
CA THR A 909 -9.86 -29.54 -5.74
C THR A 909 -10.42 -30.73 -6.51
N ARG A 910 -11.76 -30.83 -6.66
CA ARG A 910 -12.40 -31.86 -7.49
C ARG A 910 -12.21 -31.65 -8.99
N LEU A 911 -12.38 -30.41 -9.46
CA LEU A 911 -12.60 -30.14 -10.89
C LEU A 911 -11.37 -29.57 -11.61
N PHE A 912 -10.55 -28.75 -10.95
CA PHE A 912 -9.48 -27.97 -11.58
C PHE A 912 -8.07 -28.27 -11.05
N THR A 913 -7.93 -28.86 -9.86
CA THR A 913 -6.61 -29.11 -9.28
C THR A 913 -5.83 -30.20 -10.01
N LEU A 914 -4.75 -29.77 -10.66
CA LEU A 914 -3.69 -30.58 -11.21
C LEU A 914 -2.70 -30.93 -10.09
N ALA A 915 -2.53 -32.22 -9.78
CA ALA A 915 -1.56 -32.69 -8.78
C ALA A 915 -0.35 -33.32 -9.47
N GLU A 916 0.75 -32.57 -9.56
CA GLU A 916 1.90 -32.86 -10.42
C GLU A 916 3.16 -33.24 -9.61
N ASN A 917 3.83 -34.30 -10.02
CA ASN A 917 5.10 -34.76 -9.46
C ASN A 917 6.20 -34.68 -10.52
N GLU A 918 7.30 -34.00 -10.21
CA GLU A 918 8.46 -33.96 -11.08
C GLU A 918 9.47 -35.07 -10.73
N ARG A 919 10.07 -35.67 -11.75
CA ARG A 919 11.13 -36.66 -11.59
C ARG A 919 12.20 -36.48 -12.65
N MET A 920 13.46 -36.43 -12.22
CA MET A 920 14.63 -36.33 -13.08
C MET A 920 15.48 -37.60 -12.93
N SER A 921 15.95 -38.14 -14.06
CA SER A 921 16.85 -39.28 -14.10
C SER A 921 18.16 -38.84 -14.75
N CYS A 922 19.24 -38.83 -13.97
CA CYS A 922 20.52 -38.35 -14.47
C CYS A 922 21.10 -39.28 -15.54
N ARG A 923 21.32 -38.76 -16.75
CA ARG A 923 21.89 -39.49 -17.89
C ARG A 923 23.29 -40.06 -17.59
N LYS A 924 24.06 -39.40 -16.72
CA LYS A 924 25.46 -39.72 -16.40
C LYS A 924 25.61 -40.74 -15.26
N CYS A 925 25.01 -40.48 -14.10
CA CYS A 925 25.12 -41.37 -12.94
C CYS A 925 23.89 -42.28 -12.70
N ARG A 926 22.85 -42.19 -13.52
CA ARG A 926 21.56 -42.91 -13.38
C ARG A 926 20.81 -42.68 -12.07
N TRP A 927 21.23 -41.70 -11.27
CA TRP A 927 20.53 -41.30 -10.06
C TRP A 927 19.16 -40.71 -10.40
N ILE A 928 18.13 -41.15 -9.68
CA ILE A 928 16.75 -40.71 -9.86
C ILE A 928 16.40 -39.77 -8.70
N THR A 929 16.09 -38.52 -9.03
CA THR A 929 15.58 -37.53 -8.09
C THR A 929 14.08 -37.37 -8.30
N ASN A 930 13.30 -37.71 -7.28
CA ASN A 930 11.88 -37.39 -7.22
C ASN A 930 11.71 -36.10 -6.42
N TYR A 931 10.97 -35.13 -6.97
CA TYR A 931 10.61 -33.88 -6.30
C TYR A 931 9.22 -34.05 -5.63
N PRO A 932 8.89 -33.24 -4.60
CA PRO A 932 7.58 -33.30 -3.96
C PRO A 932 6.47 -32.87 -4.92
N GLU A 933 5.27 -33.41 -4.68
CA GLU A 933 4.05 -33.04 -5.41
C GLU A 933 3.76 -31.54 -5.27
N GLN A 934 3.35 -30.93 -6.38
CA GLN A 934 2.86 -29.55 -6.46
C GLN A 934 1.42 -29.56 -6.97
N SER A 935 0.57 -28.75 -6.36
CA SER A 935 -0.82 -28.57 -6.79
C SER A 935 -1.00 -27.21 -7.46
N SER A 936 -1.53 -27.19 -8.67
CA SER A 936 -1.92 -25.97 -9.39
C SER A 936 -3.34 -26.08 -9.95
N TYR A 937 -3.93 -24.96 -10.36
CA TYR A 937 -5.25 -24.93 -11.02
C TYR A 937 -5.16 -24.66 -12.53
N VAL A 938 -3.99 -24.24 -12.99
CA VAL A 938 -3.71 -23.71 -14.32
C VAL A 938 -2.27 -24.06 -14.70
N ILE A 939 -2.01 -24.35 -15.97
CA ILE A 939 -0.66 -24.34 -16.55
C ILE A 939 -0.44 -23.05 -17.36
N VAL A 940 0.70 -22.39 -17.15
CA VAL A 940 1.05 -21.13 -17.82
C VAL A 940 2.06 -21.41 -18.93
N MET A 941 1.85 -20.83 -20.11
CA MET A 941 2.66 -21.05 -21.32
C MET A 941 2.89 -19.74 -22.06
N ALA A 942 4.11 -19.48 -22.50
CA ALA A 942 4.40 -18.26 -23.27
C ALA A 942 3.95 -18.41 -24.73
N ALA A 943 3.20 -17.42 -25.23
CA ALA A 943 2.66 -17.40 -26.59
C ALA A 943 3.75 -17.40 -27.66
N ASP A 944 4.86 -16.69 -27.40
CA ASP A 944 6.05 -16.60 -28.27
C ASP A 944 6.66 -17.99 -28.55
N SER A 945 6.77 -18.80 -27.50
CA SER A 945 7.39 -20.10 -27.50
C SER A 945 6.51 -21.10 -28.24
N ILE A 946 5.19 -20.98 -28.09
CA ILE A 946 4.21 -21.77 -28.84
C ILE A 946 4.30 -21.47 -30.34
N ARG A 947 4.21 -20.20 -30.76
CA ARG A 947 4.29 -19.85 -32.20
C ARG A 947 5.64 -20.23 -32.79
N LYS A 948 6.74 -19.96 -32.07
CA LYS A 948 8.11 -20.27 -32.53
C LYS A 948 8.32 -21.76 -32.77
N LEU A 949 7.87 -22.63 -31.85
CA LEU A 949 7.97 -24.07 -32.03
C LEU A 949 7.06 -24.57 -33.15
N LYS A 950 5.84 -24.03 -33.31
CA LYS A 950 4.95 -24.39 -34.43
C LYS A 950 5.51 -23.97 -35.78
N CYS A 951 6.07 -22.76 -35.89
CA CYS A 951 6.70 -22.26 -37.12
C CYS A 951 8.01 -22.99 -37.44
N THR A 952 8.76 -23.47 -36.43
CA THR A 952 9.97 -24.28 -36.64
C THR A 952 9.64 -25.72 -37.05
N PHE A 953 8.53 -26.28 -36.55
CA PHE A 953 8.12 -27.67 -36.77
C PHE A 953 6.65 -27.73 -37.19
N GLU A 954 6.32 -27.41 -38.43
CA GLU A 954 4.93 -27.29 -38.93
C GLU A 954 4.02 -28.48 -38.56
N SER A 955 4.56 -29.70 -38.54
CA SER A 955 3.85 -30.95 -38.22
C SER A 955 3.70 -31.27 -36.72
N ILE A 956 4.28 -30.48 -35.81
CA ILE A 956 4.15 -30.69 -34.37
C ILE A 956 2.71 -30.40 -33.90
N LYS A 957 2.17 -31.22 -33.00
CA LYS A 957 0.86 -30.96 -32.37
C LYS A 957 1.01 -30.01 -31.19
N PHE A 958 -0.05 -29.29 -30.83
CA PHE A 958 -0.06 -28.35 -29.71
C PHE A 958 0.40 -29.01 -28.41
N VAL A 959 -0.09 -30.20 -28.10
CA VAL A 959 0.29 -30.93 -26.87
C VAL A 959 1.77 -31.35 -26.83
N ASP A 960 2.41 -31.54 -27.99
CA ASP A 960 3.85 -31.81 -28.06
C ASP A 960 4.67 -30.52 -27.90
N ILE A 961 4.17 -29.38 -28.37
CA ILE A 961 4.73 -28.04 -28.08
C ILE A 961 4.74 -27.80 -26.57
N LEU A 962 3.60 -27.99 -25.90
CA LEU A 962 3.47 -27.86 -24.44
C LEU A 962 4.51 -28.75 -23.72
N LYS A 963 4.73 -29.97 -24.21
CA LYS A 963 5.73 -30.89 -23.66
C LYS A 963 7.15 -30.37 -23.87
N VAL A 964 7.49 -29.88 -25.07
CA VAL A 964 8.82 -29.35 -25.39
C VAL A 964 9.14 -28.14 -24.51
N ILE A 965 8.23 -27.17 -24.39
CA ILE A 965 8.40 -25.99 -23.54
C ILE A 965 8.69 -26.39 -22.09
N ARG A 966 7.90 -27.32 -21.52
CA ARG A 966 8.13 -27.83 -20.16
C ARG A 966 9.46 -28.58 -20.03
N MET A 967 9.88 -29.28 -21.09
CA MET A 967 11.17 -29.96 -21.12
C MET A 967 12.38 -29.03 -21.29
N GLU A 968 12.24 -27.77 -21.69
CA GLU A 968 13.39 -26.83 -21.70
C GLU A 968 13.92 -26.55 -20.28
N TYR A 969 13.09 -26.76 -19.25
CA TYR A 969 13.49 -26.63 -17.86
C TYR A 969 14.39 -27.79 -17.39
N GLN A 970 15.70 -27.55 -17.40
CA GLN A 970 16.70 -28.50 -16.92
C GLN A 970 17.02 -28.31 -15.43
N LYS A 971 17.21 -29.42 -14.70
CA LYS A 971 17.70 -29.43 -13.32
C LYS A 971 19.02 -30.17 -13.21
N SER A 972 19.94 -29.64 -12.40
CA SER A 972 21.22 -30.29 -12.12
C SER A 972 21.05 -31.47 -11.17
N CYS A 973 21.84 -32.52 -11.40
CA CYS A 973 21.85 -33.72 -10.57
C CYS A 973 22.45 -33.42 -9.19
N ASP A 974 21.63 -33.47 -8.14
CA ASP A 974 21.97 -32.94 -6.81
C ASP A 974 23.18 -33.63 -6.17
N ILE A 975 24.28 -32.89 -6.09
CA ILE A 975 25.55 -33.32 -5.49
C ILE A 975 25.38 -33.66 -4.00
N LYS A 976 24.43 -33.03 -3.29
CA LYS A 976 24.22 -33.25 -1.84
C LYS A 976 23.58 -34.61 -1.52
N THR A 977 22.94 -35.25 -2.50
CA THR A 977 22.35 -36.59 -2.38
C THR A 977 23.17 -37.68 -3.08
N GLY A 978 24.39 -37.37 -3.53
CA GLY A 978 25.28 -38.30 -4.24
C GLY A 978 25.21 -38.19 -5.77
N GLY A 979 24.51 -37.18 -6.30
CA GLY A 979 24.46 -36.85 -7.72
C GLY A 979 25.76 -36.26 -8.26
N CYS A 980 25.86 -36.14 -9.59
CA CYS A 980 27.10 -35.76 -10.27
C CYS A 980 27.10 -34.34 -10.87
N GLY A 981 26.17 -33.46 -10.47
CA GLY A 981 26.07 -32.07 -10.93
C GLY A 981 25.54 -31.85 -12.35
N GLU A 982 25.41 -32.91 -13.15
CA GLU A 982 25.03 -32.86 -14.57
C GLU A 982 23.62 -32.28 -14.79
N SER A 983 23.45 -31.42 -15.79
CA SER A 983 22.14 -30.85 -16.15
C SER A 983 21.29 -31.89 -16.89
N ASN A 984 20.05 -32.11 -16.44
CA ASN A 984 19.15 -33.12 -16.99
C ASN A 984 17.72 -32.60 -17.11
N PHE A 985 17.02 -33.10 -18.12
CA PHE A 985 15.59 -32.81 -18.30
C PHE A 985 14.74 -33.40 -17.19
N VAL A 986 13.70 -32.67 -16.81
CA VAL A 986 12.69 -33.10 -15.86
C VAL A 986 11.56 -33.79 -16.62
N HIS A 987 11.04 -34.89 -16.06
CA HIS A 987 9.83 -35.54 -16.52
C HIS A 987 8.69 -35.22 -15.54
N HIS A 988 7.55 -34.83 -16.10
CA HIS A 988 6.37 -34.44 -15.35
C HIS A 988 5.40 -35.63 -15.29
N PHE A 989 4.96 -35.97 -14.09
CA PHE A 989 3.99 -37.03 -13.78
C PHE A 989 2.79 -36.38 -13.10
N ILE A 990 1.62 -36.99 -13.19
CA ILE A 990 0.41 -36.50 -12.51
C ILE A 990 -0.18 -37.62 -11.66
N SER A 991 -0.64 -37.29 -10.44
CA SER A 991 -1.27 -38.26 -9.53
C SER A 991 -2.80 -38.26 -9.65
N ARG A 992 -3.40 -37.16 -10.13
CA ARG A 992 -4.83 -37.02 -10.41
C ARG A 992 -5.06 -36.09 -11.60
N CYS A 993 -5.75 -36.58 -12.62
CA CYS A 993 -6.25 -35.75 -13.73
C CYS A 993 -7.43 -34.88 -13.26
N PRO A 994 -7.38 -33.55 -13.45
CA PRO A 994 -8.53 -32.69 -13.19
C PRO A 994 -9.55 -32.83 -14.34
N PRO A 995 -10.86 -32.98 -14.07
CA PRO A 995 -11.90 -32.99 -15.09
C PRO A 995 -11.88 -31.77 -16.03
N VAL A 996 -11.40 -30.61 -15.53
CA VAL A 996 -11.15 -29.40 -16.31
C VAL A 996 -9.64 -29.10 -16.32
N PHE A 997 -9.05 -29.06 -17.50
CA PHE A 997 -7.65 -28.72 -17.70
C PHE A 997 -7.53 -27.30 -18.25
N THR A 998 -6.94 -26.40 -17.46
CA THR A 998 -6.86 -24.96 -17.78
C THR A 998 -5.46 -24.56 -18.24
N ILE A 999 -5.37 -23.89 -19.39
CA ILE A 999 -4.13 -23.33 -19.93
C ILE A 999 -4.26 -21.80 -19.99
N VAL A 1000 -3.27 -21.08 -19.46
CA VAL A 1000 -3.11 -19.64 -19.64
C VAL A 1000 -1.97 -19.38 -20.60
N LEU A 1001 -2.20 -18.45 -21.53
CA LEU A 1001 -1.21 -17.98 -22.49
C LEU A 1001 -0.69 -16.60 -22.07
N GLU A 1002 0.61 -16.48 -21.83
CA GLU A 1002 1.27 -15.20 -21.56
C GLU A 1002 1.70 -14.53 -22.87
N TRP A 1003 1.21 -13.30 -23.07
CA TRP A 1003 1.45 -12.45 -24.25
C TRP A 1003 2.41 -11.31 -23.92
N GLU A 1004 3.22 -10.93 -24.90
CA GLU A 1004 4.03 -9.71 -24.84
C GLU A 1004 3.19 -8.48 -25.24
N LYS A 1005 3.53 -7.30 -24.68
CA LYS A 1005 2.68 -6.09 -24.78
C LYS A 1005 2.66 -5.40 -26.15
N SER A 1006 3.13 -6.04 -27.21
CA SER A 1006 3.32 -5.42 -28.53
C SER A 1006 3.27 -6.41 -29.70
N GLU A 1007 2.59 -7.54 -29.55
CA GLU A 1007 2.51 -8.57 -30.59
C GLU A 1007 1.59 -8.18 -31.74
N THR A 1008 2.00 -8.51 -32.96
CA THR A 1008 1.33 -8.14 -34.20
C THR A 1008 0.15 -9.06 -34.53
N GLU A 1009 -0.78 -8.59 -35.38
CA GLU A 1009 -1.88 -9.40 -35.94
C GLU A 1009 -1.39 -10.75 -36.51
N LYS A 1010 -0.22 -10.73 -37.15
CA LYS A 1010 0.43 -11.93 -37.69
C LYS A 1010 0.83 -12.90 -36.58
N GLU A 1011 1.46 -12.43 -35.51
CA GLU A 1011 1.87 -13.27 -34.37
C GLU A 1011 0.67 -13.82 -33.59
N ILE A 1012 -0.40 -13.04 -33.46
CA ILE A 1012 -1.70 -13.47 -32.92
C ILE A 1012 -2.27 -14.61 -33.77
N SER A 1013 -2.30 -14.43 -35.10
CA SER A 1013 -2.78 -15.45 -36.03
C SER A 1013 -1.91 -16.72 -36.02
N GLU A 1014 -0.58 -16.59 -35.99
CA GLU A 1014 0.37 -17.71 -35.91
C GLU A 1014 0.25 -18.49 -34.60
N THR A 1015 0.12 -17.81 -33.47
CA THR A 1015 -0.12 -18.44 -32.17
C THR A 1015 -1.46 -19.16 -32.14
N THR A 1016 -2.53 -18.53 -32.65
CA THR A 1016 -3.87 -19.15 -32.66
C THR A 1016 -3.92 -20.37 -33.58
N LYS A 1017 -3.20 -20.36 -34.71
CA LYS A 1017 -3.01 -21.53 -35.61
C LYS A 1017 -2.22 -22.68 -34.96
N ALA A 1018 -1.50 -22.42 -33.87
CA ALA A 1018 -0.76 -23.44 -33.14
C ALA A 1018 -1.60 -24.17 -32.09
N LEU A 1019 -2.82 -23.69 -31.80
CA LEU A 1019 -3.74 -24.28 -30.83
C LEU A 1019 -4.59 -25.39 -31.47
N ASP A 1020 -4.67 -26.55 -30.80
CA ASP A 1020 -5.51 -27.68 -31.21
C ASP A 1020 -6.84 -27.68 -30.41
N TRP A 1021 -7.96 -27.99 -31.06
CA TRP A 1021 -9.27 -28.13 -30.39
C TRP A 1021 -9.32 -29.33 -29.41
N GLU A 1022 -8.56 -30.38 -29.70
CA GLU A 1022 -8.46 -31.60 -28.90
C GLU A 1022 -7.00 -31.91 -28.57
N ILE A 1023 -6.72 -32.19 -27.29
CA ILE A 1023 -5.39 -32.50 -26.78
C ILE A 1023 -5.40 -33.85 -26.04
N ASP A 1024 -4.35 -34.64 -26.23
CA ASP A 1024 -4.11 -35.90 -25.51
C ASP A 1024 -3.07 -35.67 -24.40
N ILE A 1025 -3.54 -35.46 -23.17
CA ILE A 1025 -2.64 -35.11 -22.06
C ILE A 1025 -1.71 -36.27 -21.64
N SER A 1026 -1.97 -37.51 -22.10
CA SER A 1026 -1.06 -38.64 -21.92
C SER A 1026 0.28 -38.47 -22.66
N ARG A 1027 0.30 -37.58 -23.67
CA ARG A 1027 1.53 -37.16 -24.34
C ARG A 1027 2.31 -36.15 -23.50
N LEU A 1028 1.63 -35.30 -22.73
CA LEU A 1028 2.23 -34.27 -21.89
C LEU A 1028 2.82 -34.85 -20.60
N TYR A 1029 2.07 -35.71 -19.91
CA TYR A 1029 2.43 -36.30 -18.61
C TYR A 1029 2.81 -37.78 -18.72
N VAL A 1030 3.88 -38.17 -18.03
CA VAL A 1030 4.33 -39.57 -17.99
C VAL A 1030 3.50 -40.36 -16.98
N GLY A 1031 3.05 -41.56 -17.37
CA GLY A 1031 2.34 -42.49 -16.47
C GLY A 1031 0.82 -42.50 -16.60
N LEU A 1032 0.24 -41.71 -17.51
CA LEU A 1032 -1.18 -41.77 -17.87
C LEU A 1032 -1.50 -42.91 -18.85
N GLU A 1033 -2.78 -43.29 -18.91
CA GLU A 1033 -3.29 -44.19 -19.93
C GLU A 1033 -3.24 -43.52 -21.32
N PRO A 1034 -2.79 -44.21 -22.39
CA PRO A 1034 -2.74 -43.62 -23.72
C PRO A 1034 -4.12 -43.15 -24.22
N ASN A 1035 -4.15 -42.00 -24.91
CA ASN A 1035 -5.37 -41.34 -25.40
C ASN A 1035 -6.25 -40.77 -24.27
N THR A 1036 -5.64 -40.17 -23.23
CA THR A 1036 -6.38 -39.38 -22.24
C THR A 1036 -6.74 -38.03 -22.86
N ASN A 1037 -7.88 -37.99 -23.57
CA ASN A 1037 -8.27 -36.88 -24.42
C ASN A 1037 -9.08 -35.80 -23.67
N TYR A 1038 -8.85 -34.55 -24.08
CA TYR A 1038 -9.48 -33.34 -23.56
C TYR A 1038 -9.88 -32.43 -24.73
N GLN A 1039 -11.07 -31.83 -24.69
CA GLN A 1039 -11.61 -30.98 -25.76
C GLN A 1039 -11.86 -29.56 -25.24
N LEU A 1040 -11.50 -28.54 -26.02
CA LEU A 1040 -11.68 -27.14 -25.64
C LEU A 1040 -13.18 -26.77 -25.67
N VAL A 1041 -13.71 -26.31 -24.53
CA VAL A 1041 -15.14 -26.00 -24.34
C VAL A 1041 -15.43 -24.50 -24.20
N SER A 1042 -14.43 -23.72 -23.77
CA SER A 1042 -14.53 -22.25 -23.70
C SER A 1042 -13.15 -21.62 -23.64
N MET A 1043 -13.06 -20.36 -24.08
CA MET A 1043 -11.85 -19.55 -23.99
C MET A 1043 -12.15 -18.08 -23.76
N VAL A 1044 -11.20 -17.37 -23.16
CA VAL A 1044 -11.20 -15.92 -22.97
C VAL A 1044 -10.12 -15.31 -23.85
N GLY A 1045 -10.43 -14.20 -24.51
CA GLY A 1045 -9.45 -13.43 -25.27
C GLY A 1045 -9.54 -11.93 -25.02
N CYS A 1046 -8.44 -11.21 -25.27
CA CYS A 1046 -8.29 -9.79 -25.00
C CYS A 1046 -7.94 -9.02 -26.28
N GLY A 1047 -8.72 -7.99 -26.62
CA GLY A 1047 -8.53 -7.13 -27.79
C GLY A 1047 -7.57 -5.96 -27.58
N GLU A 1048 -7.42 -5.09 -28.59
CA GLU A 1048 -6.50 -3.93 -28.56
C GLU A 1048 -6.83 -2.89 -27.45
N GLU A 1049 -8.09 -2.79 -27.02
CA GLU A 1049 -8.55 -1.83 -26.00
C GLU A 1049 -8.62 -2.44 -24.58
N GLU A 1050 -8.01 -3.60 -24.34
CA GLU A 1050 -8.16 -4.41 -23.11
C GLU A 1050 -9.62 -4.85 -22.82
N GLU A 1051 -10.50 -4.71 -23.82
CA GLU A 1051 -11.82 -5.34 -23.84
C GLU A 1051 -11.66 -6.86 -23.99
N HIS A 1052 -12.22 -7.60 -23.04
CA HIS A 1052 -12.22 -9.05 -23.05
C HIS A 1052 -13.46 -9.58 -23.77
N ILE A 1053 -13.30 -10.75 -24.39
CA ILE A 1053 -14.39 -11.53 -24.96
C ILE A 1053 -14.36 -12.97 -24.44
N CYS A 1054 -15.51 -13.65 -24.47
CA CYS A 1054 -15.61 -15.07 -24.14
C CYS A 1054 -16.20 -15.82 -25.34
N LEU A 1055 -15.49 -16.83 -25.84
CA LEU A 1055 -16.05 -17.80 -26.78
C LEU A 1055 -16.36 -19.11 -26.05
N ALA A 1056 -17.52 -19.67 -26.34
CA ALA A 1056 -18.03 -20.89 -25.72
C ALA A 1056 -18.51 -21.87 -26.80
N TYR A 1057 -18.29 -23.17 -26.59
CA TYR A 1057 -18.80 -24.22 -27.48
C TYR A 1057 -20.16 -24.70 -26.97
N GLU A 1058 -21.24 -24.33 -27.68
CA GLU A 1058 -22.62 -24.62 -27.32
C GLU A 1058 -23.40 -25.16 -28.52
N ASN A 1059 -24.21 -26.20 -28.30
CA ASN A 1059 -25.08 -26.78 -29.34
C ASN A 1059 -24.35 -27.11 -30.66
N ASN A 1060 -23.15 -27.69 -30.54
CA ASN A 1060 -22.24 -28.06 -31.63
C ASN A 1060 -21.68 -26.90 -32.48
N ARG A 1061 -21.70 -25.66 -31.98
CA ARG A 1061 -21.11 -24.47 -32.62
C ARG A 1061 -20.37 -23.58 -31.62
N TRP A 1062 -19.52 -22.70 -32.12
CA TRP A 1062 -18.87 -21.66 -31.32
C TRP A 1062 -19.73 -20.40 -31.26
N VAL A 1063 -19.93 -19.87 -30.05
CA VAL A 1063 -20.68 -18.63 -29.81
C VAL A 1063 -19.85 -17.63 -29.01
N ASN A 1064 -20.03 -16.34 -29.29
CA ASN A 1064 -19.43 -15.22 -28.56
C ASN A 1064 -20.43 -14.68 -27.53
N LEU A 1065 -20.05 -14.64 -26.25
CA LEU A 1065 -20.92 -14.19 -25.16
C LEU A 1065 -20.76 -12.68 -24.94
N GLY A 1066 -21.79 -11.90 -25.31
CA GLY A 1066 -21.80 -10.44 -25.21
C GLY A 1066 -21.89 -9.91 -23.77
N ARG A 1067 -21.69 -8.59 -23.58
CA ARG A 1067 -21.63 -7.93 -22.26
C ARG A 1067 -22.84 -8.21 -21.36
N GLU A 1068 -24.05 -8.08 -21.90
CA GLU A 1068 -25.28 -8.07 -21.09
C GLU A 1068 -26.03 -9.41 -21.04
N SER A 1069 -25.57 -10.44 -21.76
CA SER A 1069 -26.31 -11.70 -21.92
C SER A 1069 -25.43 -12.95 -21.86
N LEU A 1070 -26.04 -14.06 -21.43
CA LEU A 1070 -25.52 -15.42 -21.58
C LEU A 1070 -25.99 -16.09 -22.88
N ALA A 1071 -26.81 -15.42 -23.69
CA ALA A 1071 -27.13 -15.87 -25.05
C ALA A 1071 -26.03 -15.43 -26.01
N GLY A 1072 -25.27 -16.38 -26.54
CA GLY A 1072 -24.16 -16.09 -27.44
C GLY A 1072 -24.55 -15.85 -28.90
N GLU A 1073 -23.84 -14.93 -29.54
CA GLU A 1073 -23.91 -14.68 -30.98
C GLU A 1073 -23.06 -15.71 -31.74
N ASP A 1074 -23.52 -16.16 -32.90
CA ASP A 1074 -22.86 -17.23 -33.67
C ASP A 1074 -21.54 -16.75 -34.30
N VAL A 1075 -20.43 -17.46 -34.05
CA VAL A 1075 -19.10 -17.19 -34.64
C VAL A 1075 -19.03 -17.77 -36.06
N GLY A 1076 -20.01 -17.44 -36.92
CA GLY A 1076 -20.02 -17.96 -38.28
C GLY A 1076 -21.30 -17.87 -39.11
N SER A 1077 -21.69 -16.65 -39.50
CA SER A 1077 -22.01 -16.45 -40.93
C SER A 1077 -21.49 -15.08 -41.37
N TRP A 1078 -20.73 -15.03 -42.48
CA TRP A 1078 -20.08 -13.80 -42.96
C TRP A 1078 -21.09 -12.69 -43.32
N LYS A 1079 -22.37 -13.03 -43.53
CA LYS A 1079 -23.46 -12.05 -43.74
C LYS A 1079 -23.77 -11.24 -42.48
N SER A 1080 -23.57 -11.78 -41.28
CA SER A 1080 -23.91 -11.11 -40.02
C SER A 1080 -22.87 -10.04 -39.64
N VAL A 1081 -21.59 -10.30 -39.94
CA VAL A 1081 -20.47 -9.37 -39.65
C VAL A 1081 -20.63 -8.05 -40.41
N VAL A 1082 -21.16 -8.07 -41.64
CA VAL A 1082 -21.42 -6.86 -42.44
C VAL A 1082 -22.44 -5.91 -41.80
N CYS A 1083 -23.31 -6.39 -40.90
CA CYS A 1083 -24.26 -5.53 -40.19
C CYS A 1083 -23.61 -4.75 -39.04
N PHE A 1084 -22.58 -5.30 -38.39
CA PHE A 1084 -21.88 -4.62 -37.28
C PHE A 1084 -20.92 -3.52 -37.77
N PHE A 1085 -20.52 -3.56 -39.04
CA PHE A 1085 -19.75 -2.49 -39.71
C PHE A 1085 -20.64 -1.39 -40.34
N GLY A 1086 -21.95 -1.39 -40.08
CA GLY A 1086 -22.91 -0.48 -40.72
C GLY A 1086 -22.78 1.00 -40.34
N GLU A 1087 -22.27 1.33 -39.15
CA GLU A 1087 -22.32 2.70 -38.59
C GLU A 1087 -21.01 3.51 -38.72
N MET A 1088 -19.97 3.00 -39.41
CA MET A 1088 -18.81 3.83 -39.76
C MET A 1088 -18.23 3.53 -41.17
N GLN A 1089 -18.83 4.20 -42.16
CA GLN A 1089 -18.35 4.48 -43.53
C GLN A 1089 -17.67 3.35 -44.36
N VAL A 1090 -18.48 2.71 -45.22
CA VAL A 1090 -18.38 2.76 -46.71
C VAL A 1090 -16.94 2.91 -47.27
N ASN A 1091 -16.34 1.94 -47.98
CA ASN A 1091 -16.79 1.45 -49.29
C ASN A 1091 -15.91 0.24 -49.76
N LEU A 1092 -16.50 -0.87 -50.25
CA LEU A 1092 -16.02 -1.65 -51.43
C LEU A 1092 -16.92 -2.88 -51.73
N ARG A 1093 -16.75 -3.47 -52.93
CA ARG A 1093 -17.77 -4.31 -53.61
C ARG A 1093 -17.83 -5.78 -53.16
N ARG A 1094 -19.03 -6.35 -53.30
CA ARG A 1094 -19.31 -7.80 -53.32
C ARG A 1094 -18.52 -8.53 -54.40
N GLU A 1095 -18.12 -9.75 -54.09
CA GLU A 1095 -18.35 -10.91 -54.96
C GLU A 1095 -18.70 -12.15 -54.12
N SER A 1096 -19.45 -13.07 -54.70
CA SER A 1096 -20.20 -14.10 -53.96
C SER A 1096 -19.68 -15.51 -54.19
N LEU A 1097 -19.44 -16.26 -53.12
CA LEU A 1097 -19.44 -17.72 -53.15
C LEU A 1097 -20.36 -18.25 -52.05
N ALA A 1098 -21.26 -19.16 -52.44
CA ALA A 1098 -22.16 -19.86 -51.54
C ALA A 1098 -21.51 -21.17 -51.07
N GLY A 1099 -21.66 -21.44 -49.78
CA GLY A 1099 -21.18 -22.65 -49.12
C GLY A 1099 -21.48 -22.50 -47.63
N GLU A 1100 -22.56 -23.14 -47.18
CA GLU A 1100 -22.87 -23.22 -45.75
C GLU A 1100 -21.88 -24.22 -45.13
N ASP A 1101 -20.95 -23.73 -44.31
CA ASP A 1101 -20.10 -24.56 -43.46
C ASP A 1101 -20.36 -24.15 -42.01
N VAL A 1102 -20.77 -25.11 -41.18
CA VAL A 1102 -21.16 -24.88 -39.78
C VAL A 1102 -19.91 -24.57 -38.97
N GLY A 1103 -19.95 -23.50 -38.15
CA GLY A 1103 -18.82 -22.88 -37.43
C GLY A 1103 -17.62 -23.79 -37.10
N ASN A 1104 -16.68 -23.88 -38.04
CA ASN A 1104 -15.49 -24.72 -37.99
C ASN A 1104 -14.44 -24.11 -37.05
N TRP A 1105 -13.55 -24.91 -36.44
CA TRP A 1105 -12.39 -24.40 -35.68
C TRP A 1105 -11.57 -23.38 -36.48
N LYS A 1106 -11.48 -23.57 -37.81
CA LYS A 1106 -10.86 -22.61 -38.73
C LYS A 1106 -11.49 -21.21 -38.70
N SER A 1107 -12.80 -21.11 -38.51
CA SER A 1107 -13.52 -19.84 -38.39
C SER A 1107 -13.15 -19.10 -37.11
N VAL A 1108 -12.96 -19.83 -36.01
CA VAL A 1108 -12.44 -19.29 -34.74
C VAL A 1108 -11.02 -18.75 -34.93
N VAL A 1109 -10.13 -19.53 -35.57
CA VAL A 1109 -8.75 -19.10 -35.87
C VAL A 1109 -8.72 -17.84 -36.75
N SER A 1110 -9.63 -17.69 -37.72
CA SER A 1110 -9.77 -16.46 -38.53
C SER A 1110 -10.26 -15.29 -37.67
N PHE A 1111 -11.28 -15.51 -36.84
CA PHE A 1111 -11.88 -14.49 -35.97
C PHE A 1111 -10.89 -13.85 -35.00
N PHE A 1112 -10.01 -14.63 -34.35
CA PHE A 1112 -8.96 -14.08 -33.48
C PHE A 1112 -7.90 -13.29 -34.26
N GLY A 1113 -7.52 -13.75 -35.45
CA GLY A 1113 -6.59 -13.02 -36.33
C GLY A 1113 -7.16 -11.69 -36.80
N GLU A 1114 -8.29 -11.71 -37.50
CA GLU A 1114 -8.91 -10.54 -38.13
C GLU A 1114 -9.34 -9.46 -37.14
N ARG A 1115 -9.72 -9.85 -35.91
CA ARG A 1115 -10.08 -8.91 -34.83
C ARG A 1115 -8.92 -8.60 -33.88
N LYS A 1116 -7.71 -9.13 -34.14
CA LYS A 1116 -6.50 -8.99 -33.30
C LYS A 1116 -6.74 -9.33 -31.82
N ILE A 1117 -7.53 -10.36 -31.57
CA ILE A 1117 -7.84 -10.81 -30.22
C ILE A 1117 -6.72 -11.77 -29.81
N ARG A 1118 -6.15 -11.59 -28.62
CA ARG A 1118 -5.17 -12.49 -28.02
C ARG A 1118 -5.90 -13.54 -27.18
N PRO A 1119 -5.89 -14.85 -27.49
CA PRO A 1119 -6.46 -15.85 -26.60
C PRO A 1119 -5.61 -15.97 -25.32
N GLU A 1120 -6.17 -15.67 -24.15
CA GLU A 1120 -5.45 -15.63 -22.88
C GLU A 1120 -5.72 -16.84 -21.98
N ILE A 1121 -6.94 -17.39 -22.00
CA ILE A 1121 -7.34 -18.54 -21.19
C ILE A 1121 -8.05 -19.58 -22.06
N LEU A 1122 -7.66 -20.84 -21.91
CA LEU A 1122 -8.23 -22.00 -22.58
C LEU A 1122 -8.73 -23.01 -21.54
N PHE A 1123 -10.02 -23.35 -21.55
CA PHE A 1123 -10.60 -24.38 -20.69
C PHE A 1123 -10.93 -25.63 -21.50
N TYR A 1124 -10.23 -26.72 -21.21
CA TYR A 1124 -10.50 -28.04 -21.79
C TYR A 1124 -11.26 -28.93 -20.79
N GLU A 1125 -12.22 -29.70 -21.28
CA GLU A 1125 -13.00 -30.69 -20.53
C GLU A 1125 -12.58 -32.11 -20.96
N ALA A 1126 -12.48 -33.05 -20.01
CA ALA A 1126 -12.18 -34.44 -20.31
C ALA A 1126 -13.31 -35.10 -21.12
N VAL A 1127 -12.96 -35.95 -22.11
CA VAL A 1127 -13.88 -36.57 -23.08
C VAL A 1127 -14.13 -38.04 -22.78
#